data_AF-A0A534AXM6-F1
#
_entry.id   AF-A0A534AXM6-F1
#
_cell.length_a   1.000
_cell.length_b   1.000
_cell.length_c   1.000
_cell.angle_alpha   90.00
_cell.angle_beta   90.00
_cell.angle_gamma   90.00
#
_symmetry.space_group_name_H-M   'P 1'
#
loop_
_entity.id
_entity.type
_entity.pdbx_description
1 polymer ?
#
loop_
_entity_poly.entity_id
_entity_poly.type
_entity_poly.pdbx_seq_one_letter_code
_entity_poly.pdbx_strand_id
1 'polypeptide(L)'
;MQIANEAAMARPQATPIFYQLKISQRGLLSLSYSVNGGAYQQVIKSQDITAANGPLPAGFLFGFAGSTGGSTNIHEILCFKAGPATTAASSAGASEKQSAKLESGVQAYFAYYDPNNGWTGRVTASSLGFDSFGNVVLSPTPNWDAACALTGVGSGGTCPTTGVAGPTPAQSPTGRVILSWNGSQGIPYEWGNLTSAQQTALDAGDTSGSPSLSSLSCPTSPSPTPYAANDRLAFLRGDRSCEVSTAGVGLFRRRSDVLGDIVDSSPAWVGPPIAPYTAVWSDRLYPSATNPETASGSQTYTQFVTAAQTRTNVVYAGSNDGLLHGFRSGSYDAKGTFVATGNDGQEVLAYMPGAVVQTIHSTTNNVDYANVQYGHNFFVDATAATGDLFYRGQWHTWLASGLGPGGNAIFALDVTDPTPANFAESKAASLVVGEWNSSTISCASSAGGSSCGGNLGNTYGTPQLRRLHDGKWAIIFGNGYGSATGDAGIFIMTIDPNTAATTFYYLSTQTGSAASPNGIAFPSAADLDADHTTDYVYAGDLQGNLWRFDLTSNNESNWAVSPGPLFKTAAGQPITTAIVVASGAPSPGMQQQVMLLFGTGQRLPVTNAAPATYASGTQSLYGVWDWNMGAWNSYASVQYASMNASATGLSTANYYLTPSGLTQQVVTVNAATGDREIAANATICWAGQTSCATNGQFGWYLNLPGTQEQIIYSPELVLQALTVNSIVPASANATSCALPSDIGFTYVINAMTGGAFNQVFLPPSAAANPAFSTNPKYTDAVAIAIQTNATGMSFVTTNGAGTRFLVYETNQVDTASNNIASGAQPLNLPANNTGRRLSWIERR
;
A
#
# COMPACT_ATOMS: atom_id res chain seq x y z
N MET A 1 14.04 1.68 -33.98
CA MET A 1 13.00 2.40 -33.19
C MET A 1 13.08 3.86 -33.58
N GLN A 2 12.05 4.42 -34.21
CA GLN A 2 12.01 5.86 -34.48
C GLN A 2 11.68 6.54 -33.15
N ILE A 3 12.68 7.17 -32.52
CA ILE A 3 12.56 7.74 -31.16
C ILE A 3 11.94 9.15 -31.21
N ALA A 4 11.94 9.79 -32.38
CA ALA A 4 11.43 11.14 -32.58
C ALA A 4 10.55 11.22 -33.84
N ASN A 5 9.50 12.03 -33.77
CA ASN A 5 8.67 12.37 -34.92
C ASN A 5 9.40 13.38 -35.81
N GLU A 6 10.06 12.89 -36.86
CA GLU A 6 10.81 13.72 -37.81
C GLU A 6 9.91 14.67 -38.63
N ALA A 7 8.59 14.46 -38.63
CA ALA A 7 7.61 15.35 -39.26
C ALA A 7 7.10 16.46 -38.32
N ALA A 8 7.53 16.49 -37.05
CA ALA A 8 7.13 17.54 -36.11
C ALA A 8 7.79 18.87 -36.49
N MET A 9 6.97 19.83 -36.94
CA MET A 9 7.45 21.17 -37.32
C MET A 9 7.16 22.24 -36.26
N ALA A 10 6.48 21.88 -35.17
CA ALA A 10 6.16 22.76 -34.05
C ALA A 10 6.47 22.09 -32.71
N ARG A 11 6.93 22.88 -31.73
CA ARG A 11 7.32 22.40 -30.39
C ARG A 11 6.24 21.54 -29.69
N PRO A 12 4.92 21.83 -29.78
CA PRO A 12 3.87 20.99 -29.17
C PRO A 12 3.71 19.60 -29.80
N GLN A 13 4.25 19.38 -31.00
CA GLN A 13 4.19 18.11 -31.73
C GLN A 13 5.46 17.27 -31.51
N ALA A 14 6.44 17.80 -30.79
CA ALA A 14 7.69 17.12 -30.49
C ALA A 14 7.52 16.18 -29.28
N THR A 15 8.13 15.00 -29.36
CA THR A 15 8.26 14.08 -28.23
C THR A 15 9.51 14.45 -27.43
N PRO A 16 9.40 14.93 -26.17
CA PRO A 16 10.57 15.26 -25.39
C PRO A 16 11.31 13.98 -24.98
N ILE A 17 12.64 13.99 -25.16
CA ILE A 17 13.54 12.95 -24.67
C ILE A 17 14.33 13.53 -23.51
N PHE A 18 14.23 12.90 -22.35
CA PHE A 18 14.99 13.26 -21.16
C PHE A 18 16.20 12.36 -21.04
N TYR A 19 17.35 12.91 -20.68
CA TYR A 19 18.55 12.15 -20.37
C TYR A 19 18.91 12.35 -18.91
N GLN A 20 19.30 11.27 -18.25
CA GLN A 20 19.76 11.29 -16.87
C GLN A 20 21.12 10.64 -16.79
N LEU A 21 22.05 11.32 -16.12
CA LEU A 21 23.42 10.88 -15.95
C LEU A 21 23.79 10.96 -14.47
N LYS A 22 24.37 9.87 -13.95
CA LYS A 22 24.80 9.72 -12.55
C LYS A 22 26.25 9.27 -12.54
N ILE A 23 27.11 9.97 -11.81
CA ILE A 23 28.48 9.52 -11.52
C ILE A 23 28.60 9.35 -10.01
N SER A 24 28.94 8.13 -9.56
CA SER A 24 29.17 7.87 -8.13
C SER A 24 30.51 8.43 -7.66
N GLN A 25 30.66 8.62 -6.34
CA GLN A 25 31.94 9.00 -5.73
C GLN A 25 33.07 7.99 -6.02
N ARG A 26 32.72 6.74 -6.38
CA ARG A 26 33.67 5.69 -6.77
C ARG A 26 34.00 5.69 -8.27
N GLY A 27 33.59 6.71 -9.04
CA GLY A 27 33.93 6.74 -10.45
C GLY A 27 33.03 5.92 -11.36
N LEU A 28 31.82 5.55 -10.91
CA LEU A 28 30.92 4.72 -11.70
C LEU A 28 29.88 5.59 -12.42
N LEU A 29 29.87 5.55 -13.76
CA LEU A 29 28.93 6.25 -14.63
C LEU A 29 27.69 5.40 -14.91
N SER A 30 26.51 5.96 -14.71
CA SER A 30 25.24 5.48 -15.26
C SER A 30 24.63 6.55 -16.17
N LEU A 31 24.04 6.12 -17.28
CA LEU A 31 23.28 6.95 -18.22
C LEU A 31 21.94 6.26 -18.51
N SER A 32 20.86 7.03 -18.48
CA SER A 32 19.50 6.59 -18.82
C SER A 32 18.79 7.65 -19.65
N TYR A 33 17.71 7.26 -20.34
CA TYR A 33 16.83 8.19 -21.04
C TYR A 33 15.35 7.87 -20.78
N SER A 34 14.48 8.86 -20.86
CA SER A 34 13.02 8.71 -20.76
C SER A 34 12.35 9.36 -21.97
N VAL A 35 11.28 8.74 -22.46
CA VAL A 35 10.45 9.27 -23.54
C VAL A 35 9.18 9.87 -22.94
N ASN A 36 8.92 11.14 -23.25
CA ASN A 36 7.71 11.85 -22.84
C ASN A 36 7.42 11.82 -21.33
N GLY A 37 8.47 11.78 -20.50
CA GLY A 37 8.33 11.77 -19.04
C GLY A 37 7.90 10.43 -18.45
N GLY A 38 7.94 9.35 -19.22
CA GLY A 38 7.78 7.99 -18.72
C GLY A 38 8.97 7.49 -17.89
N ALA A 39 8.99 6.20 -17.57
CA ALA A 39 10.05 5.56 -16.81
C ALA A 39 11.42 5.64 -17.55
N TYR A 40 12.49 5.91 -16.79
CA TYR A 40 13.85 5.99 -17.33
C TYR A 40 14.38 4.60 -17.71
N GLN A 41 14.77 4.50 -18.98
CA GLN A 41 15.42 3.35 -19.59
C GLN A 41 16.94 3.50 -19.43
N GLN A 42 17.57 2.56 -18.73
CA GLN A 42 19.01 2.63 -18.51
C GLN A 42 19.79 2.11 -19.72
N VAL A 43 20.81 2.86 -20.15
CA VAL A 43 21.67 2.52 -21.30
C VAL A 43 23.12 2.24 -20.89
N ILE A 44 23.61 2.86 -19.81
CA ILE A 44 24.91 2.57 -19.19
C ILE A 44 24.65 2.41 -17.69
N LYS A 45 25.17 1.34 -17.05
CA LYS A 45 25.01 1.12 -15.60
C LYS A 45 26.34 0.96 -14.88
N SER A 46 26.64 1.91 -14.00
CA SER A 46 27.81 1.96 -13.11
C SER A 46 29.10 1.46 -13.78
N GLN A 47 29.31 1.93 -15.01
CA GLN A 47 30.54 1.72 -15.77
C GLN A 47 31.67 2.41 -15.04
N ASP A 48 32.74 1.67 -14.70
CA ASP A 48 33.92 2.27 -14.09
C ASP A 48 34.65 3.12 -15.13
N ILE A 49 34.44 4.43 -15.05
CA ILE A 49 35.13 5.39 -15.91
C ILE A 49 36.51 5.74 -15.35
N THR A 50 36.81 5.38 -14.10
CA THR A 50 38.12 5.65 -13.48
C THR A 50 39.16 4.61 -13.80
N ALA A 51 38.75 3.37 -14.09
CA ALA A 51 39.65 2.30 -14.53
C ALA A 51 40.49 2.69 -15.76
N ALA A 52 39.91 3.44 -16.70
CA ALA A 52 40.59 3.89 -17.92
C ALA A 52 41.10 5.35 -17.85
N ASN A 53 40.53 6.18 -16.97
CA ASN A 53 40.78 7.63 -16.98
C ASN A 53 41.43 8.17 -15.69
N GLY A 54 41.73 7.32 -14.70
CA GLY A 54 42.19 7.74 -13.38
C GLY A 54 41.05 8.22 -12.46
N PRO A 55 41.35 8.59 -11.20
CA PRO A 55 40.33 9.00 -10.23
C PRO A 55 39.58 10.26 -10.67
N LEU A 56 38.32 10.39 -10.23
CA LEU A 56 37.53 11.59 -10.52
C LEU A 56 38.19 12.86 -9.95
N PRO A 57 38.26 13.95 -10.72
CA PRO A 57 38.78 15.23 -10.22
C PRO A 57 37.82 15.83 -9.17
N ALA A 58 38.36 16.63 -8.25
CA ALA A 58 37.59 17.32 -7.20
C ALA A 58 36.54 18.31 -7.73
N GLY A 59 36.70 18.77 -8.97
CA GLY A 59 35.69 19.52 -9.73
C GLY A 59 35.46 18.85 -11.07
N PHE A 60 34.18 18.65 -11.41
CA PHE A 60 33.76 17.97 -12.64
C PHE A 60 32.82 18.89 -13.44
N LEU A 61 33.19 19.18 -14.70
CA LEU A 61 32.38 19.98 -15.61
C LEU A 61 31.70 19.06 -16.64
N PHE A 62 30.40 19.23 -16.82
CA PHE A 62 29.65 18.53 -17.85
C PHE A 62 29.36 19.45 -19.03
N GLY A 63 29.60 18.96 -20.25
CA GLY A 63 29.18 19.60 -21.49
C GLY A 63 28.39 18.60 -22.34
N PHE A 64 27.31 19.06 -22.95
CA PHE A 64 26.54 18.28 -23.92
C PHE A 64 26.62 18.98 -25.26
N ALA A 65 26.89 18.22 -26.32
CA ALA A 65 26.84 18.71 -27.69
C ALA A 65 25.74 17.94 -28.43
N GLY A 66 24.73 18.66 -28.91
CA GLY A 66 23.76 18.11 -29.85
C GLY A 66 24.40 18.05 -31.24
N SER A 67 24.76 16.86 -31.72
CA SER A 67 25.24 16.68 -33.09
C SER A 67 24.04 16.41 -34.01
N THR A 68 23.77 17.32 -34.94
CA THR A 68 22.68 17.18 -35.93
C THR A 68 23.07 16.17 -37.01
N GLY A 69 22.44 15.01 -37.03
CA GLY A 69 22.49 14.10 -38.17
C GLY A 69 21.54 14.57 -39.27
N GLY A 70 22.06 15.29 -40.27
CA GLY A 70 21.33 15.75 -41.47
C GLY A 70 20.82 17.19 -41.43
N SER A 71 20.58 17.79 -42.61
CA SER A 71 20.19 19.21 -42.80
C SER A 71 18.76 19.56 -42.35
N THR A 72 17.97 18.59 -41.89
CA THR A 72 16.55 18.75 -41.53
C THR A 72 16.26 18.43 -40.05
N ASN A 73 17.27 18.07 -39.26
CA ASN A 73 17.08 17.55 -37.91
C ASN A 73 17.36 18.64 -36.85
N ILE A 74 16.32 19.26 -36.30
CA ILE A 74 16.44 20.33 -35.28
C ILE A 74 16.30 19.70 -33.89
N HIS A 75 17.42 19.56 -33.16
CA HIS A 75 17.41 19.22 -31.74
C HIS A 75 17.62 20.49 -30.90
N GLU A 76 16.65 20.86 -30.07
CA GLU A 76 16.76 21.98 -29.13
C GLU A 76 17.06 21.43 -27.72
N ILE A 77 18.22 21.77 -27.15
CA ILE A 77 18.54 21.46 -25.75
C ILE A 77 17.89 22.53 -24.87
N LEU A 78 16.89 22.14 -24.08
CA LEU A 78 16.09 23.08 -23.28
C LEU A 78 16.77 23.53 -21.98
N CYS A 79 17.28 22.61 -21.14
CA CYS A 79 18.11 22.92 -19.96
C CYS A 79 18.65 21.69 -19.22
N PHE A 80 19.53 21.93 -18.23
CA PHE A 80 20.11 20.93 -17.33
C PHE A 80 19.53 21.03 -15.92
N LYS A 81 19.25 19.87 -15.31
CA LYS A 81 18.80 19.75 -13.93
C LYS A 81 19.78 18.84 -13.20
N ALA A 82 20.37 19.34 -12.11
CA ALA A 82 21.16 18.53 -11.19
C ALA A 82 20.33 18.33 -9.93
N GLY A 83 20.07 17.07 -9.58
CA GLY A 83 19.34 16.70 -8.37
C GLY A 83 20.10 15.62 -7.60
N PRO A 84 19.93 15.53 -6.27
CA PRO A 84 20.48 14.43 -5.49
C PRO A 84 19.91 13.10 -6.00
N ALA A 85 20.74 12.06 -6.01
CA ALA A 85 20.41 10.76 -6.58
C ALA A 85 19.43 9.92 -5.72
N THR A 86 18.82 10.52 -4.69
CA THR A 86 18.08 9.86 -3.59
C THR A 86 16.57 10.13 -3.62
N THR A 87 15.99 10.43 -4.78
CA THR A 87 14.53 10.52 -4.90
C THR A 87 13.90 9.14 -4.81
N ALA A 88 13.12 8.93 -3.76
CA ALA A 88 12.35 7.74 -3.47
C ALA A 88 11.02 8.19 -2.83
N ALA A 89 9.95 7.41 -2.96
CA ALA A 89 8.69 7.69 -2.27
C ALA A 89 7.94 6.39 -1.98
N SER A 90 7.98 5.83 -0.77
CA SER A 90 7.01 4.79 -0.44
C SER A 90 6.46 4.99 0.97
N SER A 91 5.94 3.93 1.57
CA SER A 91 4.97 3.97 2.65
C SER A 91 5.50 3.32 3.94
N ALA A 92 4.90 3.73 5.06
CA ALA A 92 5.26 3.34 6.42
C ALA A 92 4.30 2.27 6.99
N GLY A 93 4.82 1.43 7.90
CA GLY A 93 4.06 0.55 8.81
C GLY A 93 4.76 0.45 10.17
N ALA A 94 4.15 -0.13 11.21
CA ALA A 94 4.77 -0.23 12.53
C ALA A 94 4.72 -1.64 13.15
N SER A 95 5.59 -1.89 14.15
CA SER A 95 5.51 -3.07 15.04
C SER A 95 4.90 -2.71 16.38
N GLU A 96 3.60 -2.42 16.42
CA GLU A 96 2.93 -2.09 17.68
C GLU A 96 2.22 -3.29 18.31
N LYS A 97 2.68 -3.65 19.51
CA LYS A 97 2.03 -4.64 20.38
C LYS A 97 0.92 -3.96 21.16
N GLN A 98 -0.31 -4.11 20.67
CA GLN A 98 -1.54 -4.02 21.45
C GLN A 98 -1.64 -2.88 22.49
N SER A 99 -1.19 -1.67 22.18
CA SER A 99 -1.64 -0.43 22.81
C SER A 99 -1.18 0.73 21.96
N ALA A 100 -1.94 1.81 21.88
CA ALA A 100 -1.47 3.04 21.27
C ALA A 100 -0.27 3.64 22.02
N LYS A 101 0.30 2.99 23.05
CA LYS A 101 1.40 3.50 23.87
C LYS A 101 2.69 2.83 23.46
N LEU A 102 3.71 3.64 23.18
CA LEU A 102 5.02 3.14 22.80
C LEU A 102 5.65 2.31 23.94
N GLU A 103 5.91 1.03 23.69
CA GLU A 103 6.70 0.15 24.54
C GLU A 103 8.16 0.07 24.07
N SER A 104 9.06 -0.37 24.93
CA SER A 104 10.45 -0.63 24.55
C SER A 104 10.52 -1.70 23.45
N GLY A 105 11.14 -1.38 22.32
CA GLY A 105 11.33 -2.30 21.20
C GLY A 105 10.35 -2.15 20.03
N VAL A 106 9.45 -1.17 20.07
CA VAL A 106 8.63 -0.80 18.90
C VAL A 106 9.52 -0.21 17.81
N GLN A 107 9.30 -0.67 16.58
CA GLN A 107 10.01 -0.22 15.39
C GLN A 107 9.01 0.24 14.32
N ALA A 108 9.33 1.33 13.63
CA ALA A 108 8.68 1.72 12.39
C ALA A 108 9.39 1.04 11.21
N TYR A 109 8.61 0.53 10.27
CA TYR A 109 9.07 -0.08 9.03
C TYR A 109 8.74 0.81 7.85
N PHE A 110 9.70 0.99 6.97
CA PHE A 110 9.54 1.80 5.76
C PHE A 110 9.98 1.01 4.55
N ALA A 111 9.15 1.04 3.52
CA ALA A 111 9.50 0.53 2.20
C ALA A 111 10.01 1.68 1.32
N TYR A 112 10.86 1.38 0.34
CA TYR A 112 11.46 2.38 -0.54
C TYR A 112 11.63 1.87 -1.96
N TYR A 113 11.69 2.79 -2.92
CA TYR A 113 12.12 2.53 -4.30
C TYR A 113 13.13 3.56 -4.81
N ASP A 114 14.09 3.14 -5.62
CA ASP A 114 15.04 4.01 -6.32
C ASP A 114 14.93 3.77 -7.84
N PRO A 115 14.25 4.65 -8.59
CA PRO A 115 14.10 4.51 -10.03
C PRO A 115 15.42 4.81 -10.76
N ASN A 116 16.33 5.56 -10.13
CA ASN A 116 17.58 6.05 -10.72
C ASN A 116 18.73 5.04 -10.64
N ASN A 117 18.56 3.98 -9.86
CA ASN A 117 19.55 2.90 -9.70
C ASN A 117 19.09 1.57 -10.30
N GLY A 118 18.20 1.67 -11.29
CA GLY A 118 17.58 0.54 -11.97
C GLY A 118 16.55 -0.13 -11.08
N TRP A 119 15.59 0.64 -10.56
CA TRP A 119 14.39 0.11 -9.91
C TRP A 119 14.71 -0.94 -8.84
N THR A 120 15.39 -0.47 -7.80
CA THR A 120 15.75 -1.27 -6.62
C THR A 120 15.02 -0.73 -5.41
N GLY A 121 14.72 -1.59 -4.44
CA GLY A 121 13.99 -1.20 -3.24
C GLY A 121 14.71 -1.58 -1.97
N ARG A 122 14.13 -1.14 -0.85
CA ARG A 122 14.63 -1.38 0.50
C ARG A 122 13.44 -1.52 1.45
N VAL A 123 13.60 -2.34 2.48
CA VAL A 123 12.76 -2.28 3.68
C VAL A 123 13.69 -2.01 4.85
N THR A 124 13.37 -1.03 5.68
CA THR A 124 14.16 -0.70 6.87
C THR A 124 13.32 -0.78 8.12
N ALA A 125 13.98 -0.99 9.27
CA ALA A 125 13.35 -0.85 10.58
C ALA A 125 14.06 0.19 11.41
N SER A 126 13.34 1.20 11.88
CA SER A 126 13.88 2.25 12.76
C SER A 126 13.20 2.15 14.12
N SER A 127 14.00 2.11 15.19
CA SER A 127 13.45 2.17 16.54
C SER A 127 12.70 3.48 16.77
N LEU A 128 11.55 3.36 17.43
CA LEU A 128 10.84 4.49 18.00
C LEU A 128 11.32 4.72 19.43
N GLY A 129 11.54 5.97 19.80
CA GLY A 129 12.00 6.38 21.12
C GLY A 129 11.37 7.68 21.57
N PHE A 130 11.96 8.28 22.61
CA PHE A 130 11.54 9.57 23.14
C PHE A 130 12.72 10.56 23.18
N ASP A 131 12.46 11.82 22.84
CA ASP A 131 13.42 12.91 23.09
C ASP A 131 13.45 13.31 24.58
N SER A 132 14.29 14.30 24.93
CA SER A 132 14.39 14.82 26.30
C SER A 132 13.11 15.45 26.84
N PHE A 133 12.13 15.72 25.97
CA PHE A 133 10.82 16.29 26.30
C PHE A 133 9.71 15.22 26.33
N GLY A 134 10.03 13.96 26.06
CA GLY A 134 9.07 12.86 25.98
C GLY A 134 8.26 12.82 24.67
N ASN A 135 8.70 13.53 23.63
CA ASN A 135 8.08 13.44 22.30
C ASN A 135 8.56 12.18 21.59
N VAL A 136 7.67 11.54 20.84
CA VAL A 136 8.03 10.39 20.02
C VAL A 136 9.01 10.83 18.94
N VAL A 137 10.14 10.14 18.83
CA VAL A 137 11.15 10.37 17.80
C VAL A 137 11.52 9.05 17.14
N LEU A 138 11.85 9.13 15.85
CA LEU A 138 12.39 8.02 15.08
C LEU A 138 13.91 8.05 15.14
N SER A 139 14.53 6.88 15.29
CA SER A 139 15.98 6.77 15.13
C SER A 139 16.39 7.23 13.73
N PRO A 140 17.36 8.15 13.59
CA PRO A 140 17.83 8.62 12.29
C PRO A 140 18.59 7.53 11.51
N THR A 141 19.07 6.49 12.21
CA THR A 141 19.72 5.33 11.62
C THR A 141 18.84 4.10 11.85
N PRO A 142 18.43 3.40 10.78
CA PRO A 142 17.69 2.15 10.91
C PRO A 142 18.53 1.04 11.58
N ASN A 143 17.86 0.17 12.32
CA ASN A 143 18.41 -1.03 12.92
C ASN A 143 18.90 -2.02 11.86
N TRP A 144 18.15 -2.16 10.76
CA TRP A 144 18.50 -3.01 9.63
C TRP A 144 17.93 -2.47 8.32
N ASP A 145 18.54 -2.90 7.21
CA ASP A 145 18.11 -2.67 5.82
C ASP A 145 18.12 -4.02 5.08
N ALA A 146 16.93 -4.46 4.67
CA ALA A 146 16.72 -5.74 4.00
C ALA A 146 17.47 -5.83 2.66
N ALA A 147 17.66 -4.73 1.94
CA ALA A 147 18.44 -4.73 0.69
C ALA A 147 19.92 -5.03 0.96
N CYS A 148 20.48 -4.47 2.03
CA CYS A 148 21.83 -4.78 2.48
C CYS A 148 21.96 -6.23 2.96
N ALA A 149 20.97 -6.75 3.69
CA ALA A 149 20.96 -8.14 4.14
C ALA A 149 20.85 -9.13 2.98
N LEU A 150 20.01 -8.85 1.99
CA LEU A 150 19.80 -9.71 0.82
C LEU A 150 20.98 -9.66 -0.16
N THR A 151 21.45 -8.46 -0.49
CA THR A 151 22.53 -8.23 -1.46
C THR A 151 23.92 -8.52 -0.89
N GLY A 152 24.08 -8.39 0.42
CA GLY A 152 25.37 -8.39 1.09
C GLY A 152 26.13 -7.07 0.95
N VAL A 153 27.13 -6.88 1.81
CA VAL A 153 28.04 -5.73 1.81
C VAL A 153 29.46 -6.28 1.71
N GLY A 154 30.20 -5.89 0.66
CA GLY A 154 31.58 -6.33 0.46
C GLY A 154 32.56 -5.79 1.53
N SER A 155 33.74 -6.40 1.66
CA SER A 155 34.81 -5.91 2.54
C SER A 155 35.22 -4.48 2.14
N GLY A 156 35.34 -3.57 3.12
CA GLY A 156 35.62 -2.15 2.89
C GLY A 156 34.43 -1.33 2.37
N GLY A 157 33.26 -1.96 2.16
CA GLY A 157 32.00 -1.28 1.91
C GLY A 157 31.23 -0.99 3.20
N THR A 158 30.20 -0.16 3.10
CA THR A 158 29.26 0.16 4.18
C THR A 158 27.85 0.08 3.64
N CYS A 159 26.91 -0.46 4.43
CA CYS A 159 25.49 -0.36 4.11
C CYS A 159 25.09 1.13 4.13
N PRO A 160 24.52 1.69 3.04
CA PRO A 160 24.30 3.13 2.93
C PRO A 160 23.36 3.72 3.99
N THR A 161 22.37 2.94 4.42
CA THR A 161 21.28 3.38 5.31
C THR A 161 21.63 3.19 6.79
N THR A 162 22.21 2.04 7.14
CA THR A 162 22.56 1.68 8.53
C THR A 162 23.98 2.10 8.93
N GLY A 163 24.85 2.41 7.96
CA GLY A 163 26.26 2.71 8.20
C GLY A 163 27.12 1.51 8.59
N VAL A 164 26.55 0.30 8.68
CA VAL A 164 27.27 -0.91 9.09
C VAL A 164 28.33 -1.27 8.05
N ALA A 165 29.59 -1.43 8.49
CA ALA A 165 30.70 -1.84 7.64
C ALA A 165 30.62 -3.33 7.30
N GLY A 166 30.96 -3.67 6.06
CA GLY A 166 31.09 -5.05 5.62
C GLY A 166 32.36 -5.74 6.19
N PRO A 167 32.47 -7.07 6.03
CA PRO A 167 31.64 -7.90 5.17
C PRO A 167 30.33 -8.33 5.83
N THR A 168 29.22 -8.17 5.12
CA THR A 168 27.94 -8.82 5.41
C THR A 168 27.68 -9.81 4.27
N PRO A 169 27.60 -11.12 4.53
CA PRO A 169 27.34 -12.11 3.48
C PRO A 169 26.01 -11.85 2.78
N ALA A 170 25.98 -11.98 1.46
CA ALA A 170 24.73 -12.02 0.70
C ALA A 170 23.94 -13.29 1.04
N GLN A 171 22.61 -13.23 0.99
CA GLN A 171 21.81 -14.44 1.09
C GLN A 171 21.86 -15.18 -0.24
N SER A 172 22.46 -16.37 -0.23
CA SER A 172 22.60 -17.20 -1.43
C SER A 172 21.22 -17.53 -2.02
N PRO A 173 21.02 -17.45 -3.35
CA PRO A 173 19.77 -17.87 -4.01
C PRO A 173 19.33 -19.31 -3.66
N THR A 174 20.30 -20.19 -3.41
CA THR A 174 20.07 -21.59 -3.00
C THR A 174 19.76 -21.76 -1.51
N GLY A 175 20.03 -20.74 -0.70
CA GLY A 175 19.74 -20.72 0.74
C GLY A 175 18.46 -19.96 1.10
N ARG A 176 17.80 -19.33 0.12
CA ARG A 176 16.53 -18.62 0.29
C ARG A 176 15.37 -19.60 0.17
N VAL A 177 14.29 -19.32 0.90
CA VAL A 177 13.03 -20.07 0.82
C VAL A 177 12.10 -19.31 -0.10
N ILE A 178 12.10 -19.66 -1.39
CA ILE A 178 11.29 -18.98 -2.40
C ILE A 178 10.24 -19.95 -2.92
N LEU A 179 8.97 -19.62 -2.73
CA LEU A 179 7.84 -20.45 -3.08
C LEU A 179 7.11 -19.88 -4.30
N SER A 180 6.31 -20.72 -4.97
CA SER A 180 5.43 -20.32 -6.06
C SER A 180 4.17 -21.19 -6.11
N TRP A 181 3.31 -20.93 -7.08
CA TRP A 181 2.08 -21.66 -7.32
C TRP A 181 2.11 -22.34 -8.68
N ASN A 182 1.73 -23.62 -8.75
CA ASN A 182 1.74 -24.39 -10.00
C ASN A 182 0.36 -24.48 -10.68
N GLY A 183 -0.65 -23.78 -10.16
CA GLY A 183 -2.05 -23.90 -10.58
C GLY A 183 -2.92 -24.79 -9.68
N SER A 184 -2.33 -25.57 -8.78
CA SER A 184 -3.03 -26.52 -7.91
C SER A 184 -2.53 -26.59 -6.48
N GLN A 185 -1.24 -26.36 -6.25
CA GLN A 185 -0.63 -26.34 -4.92
C GLN A 185 0.62 -25.44 -4.89
N GLY A 186 1.05 -25.09 -3.67
CA GLY A 186 2.33 -24.47 -3.43
C GLY A 186 3.51 -25.36 -3.81
N ILE A 187 4.50 -24.77 -4.46
CA ILE A 187 5.74 -25.44 -4.88
C ILE A 187 6.98 -24.61 -4.50
N PRO A 188 8.16 -25.24 -4.36
CA PRO A 188 9.41 -24.49 -4.45
C PRO A 188 9.49 -23.73 -5.78
N TYR A 189 9.98 -22.50 -5.78
CA TYR A 189 10.23 -21.72 -7.00
C TYR A 189 11.54 -22.17 -7.66
N GLU A 190 11.60 -23.45 -7.99
CA GLU A 190 12.77 -24.11 -8.59
C GLU A 190 12.41 -24.65 -9.95
N TRP A 191 13.37 -24.64 -10.89
CA TRP A 191 13.11 -24.97 -12.30
C TRP A 191 12.36 -26.30 -12.48
N GLY A 192 12.82 -27.35 -11.79
CA GLY A 192 12.22 -28.68 -11.86
C GLY A 192 10.84 -28.82 -11.22
N ASN A 193 10.39 -27.83 -10.45
CA ASN A 193 9.09 -27.80 -9.80
C ASN A 193 8.05 -26.99 -10.57
N LEU A 194 8.48 -26.10 -11.47
CA LEU A 194 7.58 -25.33 -12.33
C LEU A 194 6.83 -26.22 -13.33
N THR A 195 5.62 -25.80 -13.69
CA THR A 195 4.89 -26.43 -14.80
C THR A 195 5.57 -26.18 -16.13
N SER A 196 5.33 -27.02 -17.14
CA SER A 196 5.85 -26.79 -18.51
C SER A 196 5.40 -25.44 -19.09
N ALA A 197 4.21 -24.97 -18.75
CA ALA A 197 3.73 -23.65 -19.16
C ALA A 197 4.55 -22.53 -18.53
N GLN A 198 4.87 -22.62 -17.24
CA GLN A 198 5.71 -21.65 -16.54
C GLN A 198 7.16 -21.66 -17.04
N GLN A 199 7.75 -22.84 -17.26
CA GLN A 199 9.08 -22.95 -17.87
C GLN A 199 9.10 -22.29 -19.27
N THR A 200 8.08 -22.58 -20.09
CA THR A 200 7.94 -21.97 -21.42
C THR A 200 7.80 -20.44 -21.31
N ALA A 201 7.05 -19.95 -20.33
CA ALA A 201 6.86 -18.51 -20.11
C ALA A 201 8.17 -17.82 -19.72
N LEU A 202 9.06 -18.46 -18.95
CA LEU A 202 10.37 -17.90 -18.59
C LEU A 202 11.40 -17.96 -19.73
N ASP A 203 11.32 -18.95 -20.61
CA ASP A 203 12.28 -19.12 -21.73
C ASP A 203 11.79 -18.52 -23.05
N ALA A 204 10.59 -17.95 -23.08
CA ALA A 204 9.91 -17.55 -24.31
C ALA A 204 10.75 -16.55 -25.13
N GLY A 205 11.23 -16.97 -26.30
CA GLY A 205 12.01 -16.12 -27.19
C GLY A 205 13.51 -16.05 -26.87
N ASP A 206 13.98 -16.68 -25.79
CA ASP A 206 15.41 -16.71 -25.45
C ASP A 206 16.24 -17.46 -26.50
N THR A 207 15.65 -18.45 -27.17
CA THR A 207 16.32 -19.26 -28.20
C THR A 207 16.20 -18.70 -29.62
N SER A 208 15.26 -17.79 -29.87
CA SER A 208 14.92 -17.28 -31.21
C SER A 208 15.13 -15.76 -31.37
N GLY A 209 15.50 -15.05 -30.30
CA GLY A 209 15.86 -13.63 -30.34
C GLY A 209 17.14 -13.36 -31.14
N SER A 210 17.40 -12.08 -31.43
CA SER A 210 18.65 -11.62 -32.06
C SER A 210 19.34 -10.58 -31.17
N PRO A 211 20.47 -10.91 -30.51
CA PRO A 211 21.08 -12.26 -30.45
C PRO A 211 20.23 -13.23 -29.62
N SER A 212 20.29 -14.51 -29.97
CA SER A 212 19.68 -15.58 -29.18
C SER A 212 20.47 -15.74 -27.89
N LEU A 213 19.83 -15.74 -26.73
CA LEU A 213 20.54 -15.91 -25.45
C LEU A 213 21.21 -17.28 -25.37
N SER A 214 20.64 -18.30 -26.02
CA SER A 214 21.22 -19.66 -26.03
C SER A 214 22.54 -19.78 -26.78
N SER A 215 22.93 -18.78 -27.59
CA SER A 215 24.27 -18.73 -28.21
C SER A 215 25.28 -17.89 -27.41
N LEU A 216 24.87 -17.34 -26.27
CA LEU A 216 25.69 -16.51 -25.40
C LEU A 216 26.11 -17.26 -24.12
N SER A 217 26.92 -16.61 -23.30
CA SER A 217 27.45 -17.18 -22.05
C SER A 217 27.35 -16.17 -20.92
N CYS A 218 27.02 -16.65 -19.72
CA CYS A 218 27.09 -15.86 -18.52
C CYS A 218 28.55 -15.58 -18.15
N PRO A 219 28.90 -14.35 -17.74
CA PRO A 219 30.25 -13.94 -17.39
C PRO A 219 30.63 -14.39 -15.97
N THR A 220 30.62 -15.70 -15.77
CA THR A 220 31.10 -16.34 -14.54
C THR A 220 32.63 -16.35 -14.50
N SER A 221 33.22 -16.21 -13.31
CA SER A 221 34.65 -16.37 -13.05
C SER A 221 34.90 -17.78 -12.48
N PRO A 222 35.91 -18.55 -12.95
CA PRO A 222 37.03 -18.15 -13.80
C PRO A 222 36.81 -18.26 -15.32
N SER A 223 35.69 -18.83 -15.79
CA SER A 223 35.39 -18.98 -17.22
C SER A 223 33.90 -18.78 -17.47
N PRO A 224 33.49 -18.13 -18.58
CA PRO A 224 32.10 -18.02 -18.97
C PRO A 224 31.42 -19.39 -19.09
N THR A 225 30.16 -19.46 -18.68
CA THR A 225 29.31 -20.65 -18.78
C THR A 225 28.23 -20.44 -19.83
N PRO A 226 27.96 -21.41 -20.74
CA PRO A 226 26.87 -21.28 -21.71
C PRO A 226 25.54 -21.01 -21.02
N TYR A 227 24.71 -20.15 -21.63
CA TYR A 227 23.36 -19.88 -21.13
C TYR A 227 22.52 -21.16 -21.05
N ALA A 228 21.85 -21.35 -19.93
CA ALA A 228 20.87 -22.38 -19.70
C ALA A 228 19.50 -21.78 -19.36
N ALA A 229 18.42 -22.47 -19.69
CA ALA A 229 17.04 -22.06 -19.42
C ALA A 229 16.80 -21.63 -17.96
N ASN A 230 17.42 -22.32 -17.01
CA ASN A 230 17.27 -22.02 -15.59
C ASN A 230 18.05 -20.77 -15.13
N ASP A 231 18.90 -20.16 -15.95
CA ASP A 231 19.68 -18.97 -15.57
C ASP A 231 18.78 -17.76 -15.31
N ARG A 232 17.68 -17.60 -16.06
CA ARG A 232 16.70 -16.53 -15.80
C ARG A 232 16.01 -16.72 -14.45
N LEU A 233 15.58 -17.96 -14.16
CA LEU A 233 15.00 -18.29 -12.86
C LEU A 233 16.04 -18.06 -11.74
N ALA A 234 17.29 -18.47 -11.94
CA ALA A 234 18.37 -18.19 -10.99
C ALA A 234 18.54 -16.68 -10.76
N PHE A 235 18.50 -15.86 -11.81
CA PHE A 235 18.53 -14.40 -11.70
C PHE A 235 17.37 -13.84 -10.87
N LEU A 236 16.14 -14.32 -11.12
CA LEU A 236 14.94 -13.95 -10.34
C LEU A 236 15.04 -14.39 -8.88
N ARG A 237 15.70 -15.52 -8.61
CA ARG A 237 16.05 -15.98 -7.25
C ARG A 237 17.21 -15.21 -6.62
N GLY A 238 17.80 -14.25 -7.33
CA GLY A 238 18.86 -13.37 -6.83
C GLY A 238 20.28 -13.73 -7.27
N ASP A 239 20.47 -14.72 -8.15
CA ASP A 239 21.77 -15.00 -8.74
C ASP A 239 22.22 -13.81 -9.60
N ARG A 240 23.50 -13.46 -9.50
CA ARG A 240 24.06 -12.28 -10.15
C ARG A 240 25.11 -12.62 -11.20
N SER A 241 25.34 -13.92 -11.43
CA SER A 241 26.44 -14.42 -12.25
C SER A 241 26.25 -14.15 -13.75
N CYS A 242 25.00 -14.04 -14.19
CA CYS A 242 24.60 -13.67 -15.55
C CYS A 242 24.35 -12.16 -15.75
N GLU A 243 24.51 -11.32 -14.72
CA GLU A 243 24.34 -9.87 -14.82
C GLU A 243 25.43 -9.21 -15.66
N VAL A 244 25.07 -8.11 -16.31
CA VAL A 244 26.04 -7.24 -16.97
C VAL A 244 27.04 -6.69 -15.95
N SER A 245 28.31 -7.10 -16.05
CA SER A 245 29.38 -6.64 -15.15
C SER A 245 30.18 -5.48 -15.75
N THR A 246 30.30 -5.44 -17.09
CA THR A 246 30.93 -4.38 -17.89
C THR A 246 30.17 -4.24 -19.21
N ALA A 247 30.27 -3.09 -19.89
CA ALA A 247 29.59 -2.86 -21.18
C ALA A 247 29.88 -3.99 -22.19
N GLY A 248 28.82 -4.69 -22.64
CA GLY A 248 28.90 -5.79 -23.59
C GLY A 248 29.20 -7.19 -22.98
N VAL A 249 29.29 -7.32 -21.66
CA VAL A 249 29.59 -8.58 -20.95
C VAL A 249 28.51 -8.87 -19.91
N GLY A 250 27.64 -9.86 -20.19
CA GLY A 250 26.49 -10.27 -19.36
C GLY A 250 25.17 -10.27 -20.15
N LEU A 251 24.17 -11.01 -19.65
CA LEU A 251 22.90 -11.25 -20.34
C LEU A 251 21.74 -10.52 -19.69
N PHE A 252 21.76 -10.42 -18.36
CA PHE A 252 20.70 -9.79 -17.59
C PHE A 252 21.08 -8.41 -17.09
N ARG A 253 20.07 -7.60 -16.80
CA ARG A 253 20.26 -6.28 -16.20
C ARG A 253 21.11 -6.39 -14.95
N ARG A 254 22.07 -5.50 -14.84
CA ARG A 254 22.81 -5.33 -13.61
C ARG A 254 21.90 -4.74 -12.55
N ARG A 255 21.86 -5.32 -11.35
CA ARG A 255 21.15 -4.77 -10.19
C ARG A 255 22.16 -4.09 -9.25
N SER A 256 21.80 -3.00 -8.58
CA SER A 256 22.66 -2.47 -7.49
C SER A 256 22.43 -3.29 -6.23
N ASP A 257 21.16 -3.55 -5.95
CA ASP A 257 20.63 -4.33 -4.85
C ASP A 257 19.71 -5.41 -5.42
N VAL A 258 19.69 -6.60 -4.81
CA VAL A 258 18.89 -7.74 -5.29
C VAL A 258 17.39 -7.50 -5.12
N LEU A 259 17.01 -6.81 -4.03
CA LEU A 259 15.62 -6.44 -3.74
C LEU A 259 15.10 -5.44 -4.78
N GLY A 260 14.01 -5.80 -5.46
CA GLY A 260 13.32 -4.90 -6.40
C GLY A 260 12.67 -3.70 -5.70
N ASP A 261 12.27 -2.70 -6.48
CA ASP A 261 11.54 -1.54 -5.98
C ASP A 261 10.21 -1.90 -5.31
N ILE A 262 9.85 -1.13 -4.27
CA ILE A 262 8.58 -1.25 -3.55
C ILE A 262 7.87 0.11 -3.63
N VAL A 263 6.87 0.22 -4.51
CA VAL A 263 6.22 1.51 -4.81
C VAL A 263 4.99 1.71 -3.95
N ASP A 264 4.05 0.74 -3.98
CA ASP A 264 2.74 0.87 -3.32
C ASP A 264 2.47 -0.18 -2.23
N SER A 265 3.41 -1.11 -2.00
CA SER A 265 3.28 -2.13 -0.96
C SER A 265 3.80 -1.62 0.39
N SER A 266 2.89 -1.30 1.31
CA SER A 266 3.25 -0.96 2.69
C SER A 266 3.72 -2.21 3.44
N PRO A 267 4.77 -2.11 4.28
CA PRO A 267 5.23 -3.21 5.11
C PRO A 267 4.13 -3.70 6.07
N ALA A 268 3.82 -5.00 6.05
CA ALA A 268 2.87 -5.65 6.94
C ALA A 268 3.61 -6.48 8.00
N TRP A 269 3.50 -6.08 9.27
CA TRP A 269 4.15 -6.78 10.38
C TRP A 269 3.30 -7.91 10.95
N VAL A 270 3.93 -9.05 11.22
CA VAL A 270 3.37 -10.20 11.95
C VAL A 270 4.31 -10.56 13.09
N GLY A 271 3.90 -10.23 14.32
CA GLY A 271 4.45 -10.77 15.56
C GLY A 271 3.32 -11.31 16.43
N PRO A 272 3.42 -11.39 17.76
CA PRO A 272 2.39 -12.02 18.61
C PRO A 272 0.96 -11.57 18.26
N PRO A 273 -0.04 -12.47 18.21
CA PRO A 273 -1.42 -12.11 17.88
C PRO A 273 -1.96 -10.98 18.77
N ILE A 274 -2.59 -9.97 18.15
CA ILE A 274 -3.07 -8.76 18.84
C ILE A 274 -4.59 -8.52 18.70
N ALA A 275 -5.32 -9.42 18.04
CA ALA A 275 -6.76 -9.22 17.88
C ALA A 275 -7.45 -9.31 19.26
N PRO A 276 -8.45 -8.47 19.55
CA PRO A 276 -9.12 -8.47 20.85
C PRO A 276 -10.21 -9.56 20.95
N TYR A 277 -10.05 -10.70 20.26
CA TYR A 277 -11.10 -11.74 20.24
C TYR A 277 -11.38 -12.29 21.63
N THR A 278 -12.66 -12.45 21.94
CA THR A 278 -13.14 -12.97 23.20
C THR A 278 -12.92 -14.48 23.31
N ALA A 279 -12.83 -14.98 24.55
CA ALA A 279 -12.70 -16.42 24.82
C ALA A 279 -13.98 -17.20 24.46
N VAL A 280 -15.13 -16.52 24.42
CA VAL A 280 -16.42 -17.07 24.02
C VAL A 280 -16.88 -16.34 22.77
N TRP A 281 -17.20 -17.09 21.72
CA TRP A 281 -17.78 -16.57 20.49
C TRP A 281 -19.30 -16.63 20.56
N SER A 282 -19.94 -15.51 20.25
CA SER A 282 -21.40 -15.42 20.15
C SER A 282 -21.75 -14.41 19.07
N ASP A 283 -22.32 -14.89 17.99
CA ASP A 283 -23.03 -14.06 17.02
C ASP A 283 -24.31 -13.53 17.68
N ARG A 284 -24.47 -12.22 17.77
CA ARG A 284 -25.60 -11.57 18.43
C ARG A 284 -26.84 -11.50 17.58
N LEU A 285 -26.70 -11.52 16.25
CA LEU A 285 -27.85 -11.64 15.34
C LEU A 285 -28.36 -13.07 15.32
N TYR A 286 -27.47 -14.06 15.52
CA TYR A 286 -27.81 -15.48 15.56
C TYR A 286 -27.28 -16.18 16.82
N PRO A 287 -27.83 -15.91 18.02
CA PRO A 287 -27.33 -16.47 19.28
C PRO A 287 -27.42 -18.01 19.38
N SER A 288 -28.24 -18.64 18.54
CA SER A 288 -28.36 -20.11 18.46
C SER A 288 -27.42 -20.75 17.44
N ALA A 289 -26.63 -19.96 16.70
CA ALA A 289 -25.66 -20.47 15.76
C ALA A 289 -24.54 -21.24 16.50
N THR A 290 -24.09 -22.33 15.90
CA THR A 290 -22.94 -23.08 16.43
C THR A 290 -21.65 -22.39 15.98
N ASN A 291 -20.80 -21.99 16.93
CA ASN A 291 -19.54 -21.32 16.64
C ASN A 291 -18.37 -22.32 16.67
N PRO A 292 -17.71 -22.60 15.53
CA PRO A 292 -16.58 -23.53 15.46
C PRO A 292 -15.46 -23.23 16.47
N GLU A 293 -15.23 -21.96 16.76
CA GLU A 293 -14.22 -21.45 17.68
C GLU A 293 -14.45 -21.91 19.14
N THR A 294 -15.68 -22.30 19.46
CA THR A 294 -16.10 -22.77 20.81
C THR A 294 -16.42 -24.26 20.85
N ALA A 295 -16.26 -24.99 19.74
CA ALA A 295 -16.54 -26.41 19.71
C ALA A 295 -15.61 -27.20 20.66
N SER A 296 -16.10 -28.31 21.19
CA SER A 296 -15.32 -29.16 22.09
C SER A 296 -14.05 -29.66 21.40
N GLY A 297 -12.89 -29.39 21.99
CA GLY A 297 -11.58 -29.76 21.43
C GLY A 297 -10.94 -28.69 20.53
N SER A 298 -11.64 -27.58 20.26
CA SER A 298 -11.09 -26.43 19.55
C SER A 298 -10.05 -25.68 20.38
N GLN A 299 -9.02 -25.16 19.73
CA GLN A 299 -8.07 -24.23 20.33
C GLN A 299 -8.76 -22.88 20.59
N THR A 300 -8.76 -22.43 21.83
CA THR A 300 -9.23 -21.09 22.18
C THR A 300 -8.26 -20.02 21.67
N TYR A 301 -8.73 -18.81 21.39
CA TYR A 301 -7.86 -17.75 20.93
C TYR A 301 -6.78 -17.38 21.97
N THR A 302 -7.10 -17.43 23.27
CA THR A 302 -6.11 -17.22 24.34
C THR A 302 -4.98 -18.27 24.31
N GLN A 303 -5.29 -19.53 24.00
CA GLN A 303 -4.27 -20.57 23.82
C GLN A 303 -3.40 -20.28 22.61
N PHE A 304 -3.99 -19.82 21.50
CA PHE A 304 -3.26 -19.40 20.32
C PHE A 304 -2.31 -18.23 20.59
N VAL A 305 -2.79 -17.16 21.21
CA VAL A 305 -1.99 -15.99 21.64
C VAL A 305 -0.81 -16.44 22.51
N THR A 306 -1.08 -17.33 23.48
CA THR A 306 -0.03 -17.85 24.38
C THR A 306 1.02 -18.66 23.61
N ALA A 307 0.60 -19.53 22.69
CA ALA A 307 1.50 -20.34 21.89
C ALA A 307 2.35 -19.50 20.91
N ALA A 308 1.77 -18.44 20.35
CA ALA A 308 2.41 -17.55 19.41
C ALA A 308 3.13 -16.36 20.08
N GLN A 309 3.14 -16.26 21.41
CA GLN A 309 3.72 -15.15 22.17
C GLN A 309 5.21 -14.92 21.86
N THR A 310 5.95 -15.99 21.55
CA THR A 310 7.38 -15.93 21.24
C THR A 310 7.68 -16.20 19.78
N ARG A 311 6.68 -16.10 18.88
CA ARG A 311 6.94 -16.30 17.45
C ARG A 311 7.91 -15.25 16.93
N THR A 312 8.72 -15.64 15.96
CA THR A 312 9.59 -14.71 15.24
C THR A 312 8.72 -13.63 14.59
N ASN A 313 9.10 -12.37 14.77
CA ASN A 313 8.44 -11.27 14.09
C ASN A 313 8.91 -11.23 12.63
N VAL A 314 7.98 -11.11 11.69
CA VAL A 314 8.27 -11.00 10.26
C VAL A 314 7.55 -9.81 9.65
N VAL A 315 8.25 -9.04 8.81
CA VAL A 315 7.72 -7.90 8.07
C VAL A 315 7.61 -8.30 6.60
N TYR A 316 6.42 -8.23 6.05
CA TYR A 316 6.13 -8.62 4.68
C TYR A 316 5.95 -7.42 3.77
N ALA A 317 6.54 -7.43 2.58
CA ALA A 317 6.34 -6.39 1.58
C ALA A 317 6.40 -6.98 0.16
N GLY A 318 5.48 -6.53 -0.70
CA GLY A 318 5.50 -6.85 -2.13
C GLY A 318 6.55 -6.02 -2.85
N SER A 319 7.27 -6.62 -3.80
CA SER A 319 8.26 -5.96 -4.63
C SER A 319 8.04 -6.23 -6.12
N ASN A 320 8.46 -5.26 -6.94
CA ASN A 320 8.44 -5.33 -8.41
C ASN A 320 9.64 -6.11 -8.99
N ASP A 321 10.36 -6.88 -8.16
CA ASP A 321 11.10 -8.06 -8.64
C ASP A 321 10.21 -9.31 -8.78
N GLY A 322 8.91 -9.16 -8.50
CA GLY A 322 7.89 -10.19 -8.62
C GLY A 322 7.61 -10.95 -7.33
N LEU A 323 8.31 -10.65 -6.25
CA LEU A 323 8.21 -11.39 -5.00
C LEU A 323 7.45 -10.60 -3.94
N LEU A 324 6.63 -11.30 -3.16
CA LEU A 324 6.39 -10.91 -1.77
C LEU A 324 7.55 -11.42 -0.93
N HIS A 325 8.21 -10.54 -0.18
CA HIS A 325 9.30 -10.89 0.74
C HIS A 325 8.83 -10.84 2.20
N GLY A 326 9.40 -11.68 3.06
CA GLY A 326 9.24 -11.65 4.51
C GLY A 326 10.59 -11.53 5.23
N PHE A 327 10.78 -10.45 5.98
CA PHE A 327 12.03 -10.11 6.66
C PHE A 327 11.93 -10.24 8.17
N ARG A 328 12.93 -10.88 8.80
CA ARG A 328 12.99 -11.11 10.24
C ARG A 328 13.22 -9.81 11.01
N SER A 329 12.41 -9.59 12.05
CA SER A 329 12.43 -8.36 12.86
C SER A 329 12.38 -8.64 14.37
N GLY A 330 13.25 -9.53 14.83
CA GLY A 330 13.34 -9.92 16.24
C GLY A 330 12.17 -10.79 16.71
N SER A 331 11.90 -10.78 18.01
CA SER A 331 10.79 -11.53 18.63
C SER A 331 10.40 -10.90 19.98
N TYR A 332 9.42 -11.48 20.66
CA TYR A 332 9.12 -11.18 22.06
C TYR A 332 9.39 -12.40 22.94
N ASP A 333 9.79 -12.17 24.19
CA ASP A 333 9.85 -13.24 25.18
C ASP A 333 8.44 -13.56 25.75
N ALA A 334 8.37 -14.60 26.60
CA ALA A 334 7.11 -15.02 27.23
C ALA A 334 6.50 -13.97 28.18
N LYS A 335 7.29 -12.95 28.59
CA LYS A 335 6.83 -11.81 29.39
C LYS A 335 6.41 -10.62 28.50
N GLY A 336 6.53 -10.78 27.18
CA GLY A 336 6.20 -9.75 26.21
C GLY A 336 7.24 -8.64 26.09
N THR A 337 8.50 -8.90 26.47
CA THR A 337 9.63 -7.98 26.27
C THR A 337 10.25 -8.22 24.89
N PHE A 338 10.54 -7.15 24.15
CA PHE A 338 11.20 -7.28 22.84
C PHE A 338 12.61 -7.87 22.98
N VAL A 339 12.92 -8.85 22.14
CA VAL A 339 14.21 -9.52 22.03
C VAL A 339 14.81 -9.18 20.68
N ALA A 340 15.91 -8.43 20.69
CA ALA A 340 16.59 -7.95 19.49
C ALA A 340 17.35 -9.05 18.73
N THR A 341 17.50 -10.26 19.29
CA THR A 341 18.09 -11.40 18.58
C THR A 341 17.27 -11.71 17.33
N GLY A 342 17.93 -11.72 16.17
CA GLY A 342 17.28 -11.89 14.87
C GLY A 342 16.58 -10.62 14.36
N ASN A 343 16.80 -9.45 14.95
CA ASN A 343 16.34 -8.16 14.41
C ASN A 343 17.35 -7.64 13.38
N ASP A 344 17.45 -8.31 12.23
CA ASP A 344 18.53 -8.10 11.26
C ASP A 344 18.08 -7.98 9.80
N GLY A 345 16.76 -8.02 9.53
CA GLY A 345 16.24 -7.90 8.17
C GLY A 345 16.58 -9.09 7.28
N GLN A 346 16.99 -10.23 7.85
CA GLN A 346 17.20 -11.46 7.08
C GLN A 346 15.89 -11.91 6.44
N GLU A 347 15.94 -12.31 5.17
CA GLU A 347 14.76 -12.81 4.47
C GLU A 347 14.51 -14.26 4.87
N VAL A 348 13.32 -14.54 5.38
CA VAL A 348 12.94 -15.87 5.89
C VAL A 348 11.93 -16.59 5.02
N LEU A 349 11.24 -15.86 4.14
CA LEU A 349 10.27 -16.38 3.18
C LEU A 349 10.15 -15.42 2.01
N ALA A 350 10.01 -15.95 0.79
CA ALA A 350 9.52 -15.21 -0.36
C ALA A 350 8.54 -16.03 -1.18
N TYR A 351 7.66 -15.33 -1.90
CA TYR A 351 6.65 -15.94 -2.73
C TYR A 351 6.55 -15.22 -4.08
N MET A 352 6.76 -15.97 -5.17
CA MET A 352 6.55 -15.56 -6.57
C MET A 352 5.18 -16.09 -7.02
N PRO A 353 4.16 -15.23 -7.17
CA PRO A 353 2.86 -15.68 -7.69
C PRO A 353 3.01 -16.32 -9.07
N GLY A 354 2.32 -17.44 -9.32
CA GLY A 354 2.29 -18.13 -10.60
C GLY A 354 1.84 -17.23 -11.75
N ALA A 355 0.92 -16.29 -11.50
CA ALA A 355 0.53 -15.24 -12.44
C ALA A 355 1.70 -14.31 -12.82
N VAL A 356 2.60 -14.02 -11.89
CA VAL A 356 3.80 -13.21 -12.15
C VAL A 356 4.87 -14.03 -12.87
N VAL A 357 5.03 -15.33 -12.56
CA VAL A 357 5.92 -16.22 -13.33
C VAL A 357 5.59 -16.19 -14.83
N GLN A 358 4.30 -16.04 -15.18
CA GLN A 358 3.82 -15.98 -16.56
C GLN A 358 4.09 -14.64 -17.27
N THR A 359 4.39 -13.56 -16.53
CA THR A 359 4.44 -12.19 -17.08
C THR A 359 5.74 -11.44 -16.81
N ILE A 360 6.57 -11.93 -15.87
CA ILE A 360 7.83 -11.29 -15.48
C ILE A 360 8.89 -11.32 -16.58
N HIS A 361 8.85 -12.34 -17.43
CA HIS A 361 9.56 -12.37 -18.69
C HIS A 361 8.68 -11.82 -19.82
N SER A 362 9.25 -10.97 -20.66
CA SER A 362 8.54 -10.35 -21.77
C SER A 362 9.41 -10.26 -23.02
N THR A 363 8.80 -10.42 -24.19
CA THR A 363 9.45 -10.15 -25.48
C THR A 363 9.59 -8.64 -25.76
N THR A 364 8.96 -7.81 -24.93
CA THR A 364 9.12 -6.36 -24.97
C THR A 364 10.21 -5.94 -24.00
N ASN A 365 11.40 -5.64 -24.53
CA ASN A 365 12.63 -5.42 -23.75
C ASN A 365 12.48 -4.51 -22.52
N ASN A 366 11.74 -3.40 -22.60
CA ASN A 366 11.68 -2.42 -21.52
C ASN A 366 10.72 -2.80 -20.37
N VAL A 367 9.95 -3.88 -20.50
CA VAL A 367 9.09 -4.42 -19.43
C VAL A 367 9.51 -5.82 -18.96
N ASP A 368 10.50 -6.44 -19.62
CA ASP A 368 11.13 -7.68 -19.13
C ASP A 368 12.08 -7.37 -17.98
N TYR A 369 11.76 -7.90 -16.79
CA TYR A 369 12.50 -7.61 -15.57
C TYR A 369 13.98 -7.99 -15.63
N ALA A 370 14.37 -8.98 -16.44
CA ALA A 370 15.78 -9.35 -16.56
C ALA A 370 16.50 -8.61 -17.71
N ASN A 371 15.79 -7.86 -18.55
CA ASN A 371 16.38 -7.24 -19.73
C ASN A 371 17.29 -6.07 -19.38
N VAL A 372 18.44 -5.95 -20.05
CA VAL A 372 19.39 -4.85 -19.84
C VAL A 372 18.81 -3.46 -20.10
N GLN A 373 17.74 -3.37 -20.89
CA GLN A 373 16.98 -2.15 -21.17
C GLN A 373 15.72 -2.01 -20.29
N TYR A 374 15.60 -2.76 -19.19
CA TYR A 374 14.44 -2.70 -18.31
C TYR A 374 14.16 -1.26 -17.87
N GLY A 375 12.94 -0.84 -18.14
CA GLY A 375 12.45 0.51 -17.99
C GLY A 375 11.65 0.72 -16.75
N HIS A 376 10.71 -0.20 -16.51
CA HIS A 376 9.96 -0.50 -15.29
C HIS A 376 8.73 -1.32 -15.69
N ASN A 377 8.28 -2.19 -14.80
CA ASN A 377 6.97 -2.82 -14.84
C ASN A 377 6.58 -3.18 -13.41
N PHE A 378 5.27 -3.18 -13.15
CA PHE A 378 4.76 -3.58 -11.85
C PHE A 378 4.48 -5.08 -11.80
N PHE A 379 4.72 -5.70 -10.64
CA PHE A 379 4.44 -7.12 -10.42
C PHE A 379 3.71 -7.35 -9.10
N VAL A 380 4.40 -7.47 -7.97
CA VAL A 380 3.76 -7.61 -6.65
C VAL A 380 3.84 -6.27 -5.93
N ASP A 381 2.83 -5.40 -6.11
CA ASP A 381 2.91 -4.03 -5.61
C ASP A 381 1.74 -3.62 -4.70
N ALA A 382 0.74 -4.50 -4.49
CA ALA A 382 -0.30 -4.23 -3.50
C ALA A 382 0.21 -4.45 -2.07
N THR A 383 -0.35 -3.70 -1.13
CA THR A 383 -0.12 -3.90 0.31
C THR A 383 -0.79 -5.18 0.78
N ALA A 384 -0.02 -6.08 1.40
CA ALA A 384 -0.53 -7.31 1.98
C ALA A 384 -1.41 -7.07 3.21
N ALA A 385 -2.42 -7.91 3.38
CA ALA A 385 -3.24 -8.02 4.58
C ALA A 385 -2.76 -9.18 5.44
N THR A 386 -2.81 -9.04 6.76
CA THR A 386 -2.57 -10.13 7.70
C THR A 386 -3.77 -10.22 8.64
N GLY A 387 -4.12 -11.44 9.08
CA GLY A 387 -5.22 -11.64 10.00
C GLY A 387 -5.29 -13.05 10.53
N ASP A 388 -5.78 -13.17 11.76
CA ASP A 388 -6.03 -14.47 12.39
C ASP A 388 -7.42 -14.98 12.03
N LEU A 389 -7.53 -16.27 11.71
CA LEU A 389 -8.75 -16.94 11.34
C LEU A 389 -8.78 -18.39 11.83
N PHE A 390 -9.97 -19.00 11.84
CA PHE A 390 -10.20 -20.29 12.46
C PHE A 390 -10.75 -21.34 11.49
N TYR A 391 -10.09 -22.49 11.43
CA TYR A 391 -10.58 -23.70 10.76
C TYR A 391 -9.91 -24.95 11.34
N ARG A 392 -10.48 -26.13 11.09
CA ARG A 392 -9.97 -27.43 11.57
C ARG A 392 -9.69 -27.46 13.08
N GLY A 393 -10.46 -26.71 13.86
CA GLY A 393 -10.30 -26.64 15.31
C GLY A 393 -9.10 -25.83 15.78
N GLN A 394 -8.40 -25.09 14.91
CA GLN A 394 -7.17 -24.35 15.22
C GLN A 394 -7.23 -22.91 14.70
N TRP A 395 -6.47 -22.02 15.37
CA TRP A 395 -6.21 -20.67 14.87
C TRP A 395 -4.99 -20.64 13.98
N HIS A 396 -5.09 -19.87 12.91
CA HIS A 396 -4.05 -19.63 11.92
C HIS A 396 -3.88 -18.12 11.73
N THR A 397 -2.67 -17.68 11.37
CA THR A 397 -2.42 -16.34 10.84
C THR A 397 -2.17 -16.46 9.35
N TRP A 398 -3.06 -15.88 8.54
CA TRP A 398 -2.87 -15.81 7.10
C TRP A 398 -2.40 -14.43 6.68
N LEU A 399 -1.63 -14.41 5.60
CA LEU A 399 -1.30 -13.24 4.81
C LEU A 399 -2.02 -13.37 3.46
N ALA A 400 -2.68 -12.31 2.99
CA ALA A 400 -3.30 -12.28 1.66
C ALA A 400 -2.98 -10.98 0.93
N SER A 401 -2.73 -11.05 -0.37
CA SER A 401 -2.39 -9.87 -1.17
C SER A 401 -2.86 -10.00 -2.61
N GLY A 402 -3.20 -8.85 -3.20
CA GLY A 402 -3.28 -8.68 -4.65
C GLY A 402 -1.90 -8.40 -5.26
N LEU A 403 -1.91 -8.05 -6.54
CA LEU A 403 -0.71 -7.64 -7.30
C LEU A 403 -0.66 -6.12 -7.56
N GLY A 404 -1.69 -5.37 -7.19
CA GLY A 404 -1.82 -3.96 -7.53
C GLY A 404 -1.86 -3.79 -9.05
N PRO A 405 -1.09 -2.86 -9.63
CA PRO A 405 -1.01 -2.71 -11.08
C PRO A 405 -0.36 -3.88 -11.81
N GLY A 406 0.34 -4.79 -11.11
CA GLY A 406 1.03 -5.91 -11.74
C GLY A 406 0.15 -7.06 -12.21
N GLY A 407 -1.14 -7.09 -11.85
CA GLY A 407 -2.07 -8.02 -12.47
C GLY A 407 -3.34 -8.34 -11.68
N ASN A 408 -4.20 -9.16 -12.28
CA ASN A 408 -5.50 -9.56 -11.76
C ASN A 408 -5.45 -10.91 -11.05
N ALA A 409 -4.65 -10.99 -9.99
CA ALA A 409 -4.59 -12.15 -9.12
C ALA A 409 -4.60 -11.76 -7.64
N ILE A 410 -5.08 -12.67 -6.81
CA ILE A 410 -5.00 -12.64 -5.35
C ILE A 410 -4.40 -13.96 -4.86
N PHE A 411 -3.56 -13.90 -3.83
CA PHE A 411 -2.96 -15.08 -3.22
C PHE A 411 -3.04 -15.01 -1.71
N ALA A 412 -2.93 -16.17 -1.05
CA ALA A 412 -2.88 -16.29 0.39
C ALA A 412 -1.78 -17.27 0.84
N LEU A 413 -1.11 -16.92 1.95
CA LEU A 413 -0.07 -17.70 2.60
C LEU A 413 -0.45 -17.95 4.07
N ASP A 414 -0.20 -19.16 4.58
CA ASP A 414 -0.24 -19.45 6.01
C ASP A 414 1.12 -19.08 6.61
N VAL A 415 1.15 -18.00 7.40
CA VAL A 415 2.35 -17.43 8.03
C VAL A 415 2.34 -17.62 9.55
N THR A 416 1.58 -18.60 10.05
CA THR A 416 1.35 -18.83 11.48
C THR A 416 2.66 -19.07 12.24
N ASP A 417 3.56 -19.88 11.67
CA ASP A 417 4.79 -20.35 12.32
C ASP A 417 6.04 -20.05 11.47
N PRO A 418 6.69 -18.89 11.68
CA PRO A 418 7.89 -18.46 10.96
C PRO A 418 9.19 -19.08 11.50
N THR A 419 9.18 -20.36 11.89
CA THR A 419 10.40 -21.10 12.26
C THR A 419 11.11 -21.65 11.04
N PRO A 420 12.45 -21.83 11.07
CA PRO A 420 13.19 -22.43 9.95
C PRO A 420 12.73 -23.85 9.55
N ALA A 421 12.08 -24.57 10.44
CA ALA A 421 11.52 -25.90 10.16
C ALA A 421 10.22 -25.84 9.34
N ASN A 422 9.46 -24.75 9.48
CA ASN A 422 8.18 -24.55 8.81
C ASN A 422 8.31 -23.63 7.59
N PHE A 423 9.10 -22.57 7.67
CA PHE A 423 9.51 -21.77 6.51
C PHE A 423 10.63 -22.50 5.77
N ALA A 424 10.23 -23.51 5.00
CA ALA A 424 11.11 -24.32 4.18
C ALA A 424 10.42 -24.65 2.84
N GLU A 425 11.19 -24.79 1.77
CA GLU A 425 10.64 -25.12 0.44
C GLU A 425 9.90 -26.48 0.44
N SER A 426 10.33 -27.43 1.28
CA SER A 426 9.64 -28.72 1.48
C SER A 426 8.24 -28.59 2.09
N LYS A 427 7.88 -27.41 2.61
CA LYS A 427 6.57 -27.07 3.18
C LYS A 427 5.72 -26.19 2.26
N ALA A 428 6.12 -26.02 1.00
CA ALA A 428 5.44 -25.14 0.05
C ALA A 428 3.92 -25.39 -0.04
N ALA A 429 3.50 -26.66 -0.13
CA ALA A 429 2.09 -27.03 -0.24
C ALA A 429 1.25 -26.71 1.02
N SER A 430 1.87 -26.53 2.18
CA SER A 430 1.19 -26.07 3.40
C SER A 430 1.29 -24.56 3.63
N LEU A 431 2.34 -23.92 3.13
CA LEU A 431 2.55 -22.48 3.29
C LEU A 431 1.76 -21.66 2.27
N VAL A 432 1.67 -22.12 1.02
CA VAL A 432 0.88 -21.44 -0.02
C VAL A 432 -0.53 -22.01 0.01
N VAL A 433 -1.46 -21.25 0.58
CA VAL A 433 -2.88 -21.62 0.69
C VAL A 433 -3.51 -21.70 -0.70
N GLY A 434 -3.23 -20.71 -1.53
CA GLY A 434 -3.75 -20.66 -2.90
C GLY A 434 -3.45 -19.36 -3.61
N GLU A 435 -3.63 -19.42 -4.93
CA GLU A 435 -3.62 -18.26 -5.82
C GLU A 435 -4.80 -18.37 -6.78
N TRP A 436 -5.50 -17.25 -6.95
CA TRP A 436 -6.70 -17.16 -7.76
C TRP A 436 -6.62 -15.95 -8.70
N ASN A 437 -6.99 -16.17 -9.95
CA ASN A 437 -7.05 -15.12 -10.98
C ASN A 437 -8.41 -15.21 -11.71
N SER A 438 -8.62 -14.32 -12.68
CA SER A 438 -9.89 -14.21 -13.40
C SER A 438 -10.35 -15.50 -14.10
N SER A 439 -9.42 -16.42 -14.40
CA SER A 439 -9.71 -17.70 -15.05
C SER A 439 -9.95 -18.86 -14.08
N THR A 440 -9.49 -18.74 -12.83
CA THR A 440 -9.60 -19.81 -11.82
C THR A 440 -10.68 -19.54 -10.78
N ILE A 441 -11.10 -18.28 -10.60
CA ILE A 441 -12.23 -17.94 -9.73
C ILE A 441 -13.54 -18.42 -10.37
N SER A 442 -14.24 -19.27 -9.64
CA SER A 442 -15.64 -19.64 -9.88
C SER A 442 -16.44 -19.37 -8.61
N CYS A 443 -17.56 -18.65 -8.72
CA CYS A 443 -18.38 -18.31 -7.57
C CYS A 443 -19.49 -19.34 -7.34
N ALA A 444 -20.01 -19.34 -6.11
CA ALA A 444 -21.26 -20.02 -5.80
C ALA A 444 -22.36 -19.59 -6.78
N SER A 445 -23.26 -20.52 -7.13
CA SER A 445 -24.35 -20.26 -8.08
C SER A 445 -25.24 -19.09 -7.66
N SER A 446 -25.38 -18.86 -6.35
CA SER A 446 -26.13 -17.73 -5.77
C SER A 446 -25.45 -16.37 -5.94
N ALA A 447 -24.18 -16.32 -6.36
CA ALA A 447 -23.36 -15.11 -6.41
C ALA A 447 -22.56 -15.01 -7.72
N GLY A 448 -23.24 -15.27 -8.85
CA GLY A 448 -22.68 -15.10 -10.21
C GLY A 448 -22.19 -16.37 -10.89
N GLY A 449 -22.12 -17.51 -10.19
CA GLY A 449 -21.76 -18.80 -10.78
C GLY A 449 -20.36 -18.85 -11.41
N SER A 450 -20.16 -19.75 -12.39
CA SER A 450 -18.86 -20.00 -13.02
C SER A 450 -18.28 -18.84 -13.84
N SER A 451 -19.04 -17.76 -14.10
CA SER A 451 -18.59 -16.61 -14.90
C SER A 451 -18.07 -15.44 -14.06
N CYS A 452 -18.15 -15.50 -12.73
CA CYS A 452 -17.82 -14.34 -11.90
C CYS A 452 -16.34 -13.94 -11.93
N GLY A 453 -15.42 -14.86 -12.28
CA GLY A 453 -13.98 -14.57 -12.34
C GLY A 453 -13.62 -13.45 -13.31
N GLY A 454 -14.43 -13.24 -14.37
CA GLY A 454 -14.24 -12.13 -15.32
C GLY A 454 -14.39 -10.73 -14.70
N ASN A 455 -14.95 -10.62 -13.49
CA ASN A 455 -15.04 -9.37 -12.74
C ASN A 455 -13.75 -9.02 -11.99
N LEU A 456 -12.78 -9.94 -11.89
CA LEU A 456 -11.49 -9.67 -11.25
C LEU A 456 -10.59 -8.87 -12.19
N GLY A 457 -10.22 -7.68 -11.76
CA GLY A 457 -9.20 -6.82 -12.36
C GLY A 457 -7.94 -6.75 -11.49
N ASN A 458 -7.08 -5.79 -11.82
CA ASN A 458 -5.88 -5.47 -11.06
C ASN A 458 -6.24 -5.13 -9.61
N THR A 459 -5.77 -5.96 -8.67
CA THR A 459 -6.24 -5.93 -7.28
C THR A 459 -5.36 -5.02 -6.42
N TYR A 460 -5.76 -3.74 -6.30
CA TYR A 460 -5.03 -2.70 -5.55
C TYR A 460 -5.32 -2.70 -4.05
N GLY A 461 -6.57 -2.97 -3.67
CA GLY A 461 -7.01 -2.83 -2.30
C GLY A 461 -6.44 -3.93 -1.40
N THR A 462 -6.15 -3.56 -0.16
CA THR A 462 -5.71 -4.55 0.82
C THR A 462 -6.88 -5.41 1.29
N PRO A 463 -6.81 -6.76 1.17
CA PRO A 463 -7.88 -7.64 1.63
C PRO A 463 -8.21 -7.51 3.13
N GLN A 464 -9.40 -7.95 3.52
CA GLN A 464 -9.86 -7.96 4.92
C GLN A 464 -10.17 -9.41 5.33
N LEU A 465 -9.51 -9.90 6.38
CA LEU A 465 -9.80 -11.23 6.94
C LEU A 465 -10.79 -11.07 8.11
N ARG A 466 -11.99 -11.65 7.96
CA ARG A 466 -13.14 -11.35 8.84
C ARG A 466 -14.02 -12.58 9.08
N ARG A 467 -14.68 -12.61 10.24
CA ARG A 467 -15.73 -13.56 10.58
C ARG A 467 -17.09 -13.05 10.08
N LEU A 468 -17.90 -13.93 9.50
CA LEU A 468 -19.23 -13.64 8.95
C LEU A 468 -20.33 -14.39 9.70
N HIS A 469 -21.60 -13.99 9.54
CA HIS A 469 -22.74 -14.59 10.24
C HIS A 469 -23.06 -16.04 9.84
N ASP A 470 -22.50 -16.53 8.74
CA ASP A 470 -22.65 -17.92 8.27
C ASP A 470 -21.79 -18.93 9.08
N GLY A 471 -21.05 -18.46 10.07
CA GLY A 471 -20.16 -19.30 10.88
C GLY A 471 -18.73 -19.39 10.35
N LYS A 472 -18.41 -18.74 9.23
CA LYS A 472 -17.14 -18.89 8.50
C LYS A 472 -16.26 -17.66 8.60
N TRP A 473 -14.96 -17.90 8.53
CA TRP A 473 -13.98 -16.87 8.25
C TRP A 473 -13.90 -16.62 6.75
N ALA A 474 -13.63 -15.39 6.35
CA ALA A 474 -13.57 -14.99 4.96
C ALA A 474 -12.48 -13.96 4.67
N ILE A 475 -12.03 -13.93 3.42
CA ILE A 475 -11.24 -12.85 2.86
C ILE A 475 -12.14 -11.99 1.97
N ILE A 476 -12.27 -10.71 2.30
CA ILE A 476 -13.10 -9.74 1.57
C ILE A 476 -12.17 -8.76 0.85
N PHE A 477 -12.35 -8.58 -0.45
CA PHE A 477 -11.51 -7.70 -1.25
C PHE A 477 -12.31 -7.07 -2.41
N GLY A 478 -11.89 -5.88 -2.85
CA GLY A 478 -12.48 -5.23 -4.02
C GLY A 478 -12.10 -5.94 -5.30
N ASN A 479 -12.96 -5.86 -6.32
CA ASN A 479 -12.70 -6.51 -7.60
C ASN A 479 -11.53 -5.92 -8.39
N GLY A 480 -11.02 -4.75 -7.99
CA GLY A 480 -9.90 -4.10 -8.64
C GLY A 480 -10.29 -3.35 -9.90
N TYR A 481 -9.29 -2.86 -10.63
CA TYR A 481 -9.48 -2.03 -11.84
C TYR A 481 -9.13 -2.79 -13.11
N GLY A 482 -9.78 -2.46 -14.22
CA GLY A 482 -9.49 -3.11 -15.51
C GLY A 482 -9.96 -4.56 -15.59
N SER A 483 -11.04 -4.91 -14.88
CA SER A 483 -11.74 -6.19 -15.05
C SER A 483 -12.30 -6.31 -16.48
N ALA A 484 -12.45 -7.55 -16.98
CA ALA A 484 -12.94 -7.79 -18.34
C ALA A 484 -14.38 -7.29 -18.55
N THR A 485 -15.20 -7.35 -17.49
CA THR A 485 -16.59 -6.85 -17.51
C THR A 485 -16.66 -5.33 -17.34
N GLY A 486 -15.66 -4.72 -16.71
CA GLY A 486 -15.65 -3.32 -16.28
C GLY A 486 -16.61 -2.99 -15.14
N ASP A 487 -17.19 -4.01 -14.49
CA ASP A 487 -18.09 -3.87 -13.34
C ASP A 487 -17.33 -3.46 -12.07
N ALA A 488 -18.04 -2.88 -11.10
CA ALA A 488 -17.58 -2.62 -9.74
C ALA A 488 -18.29 -3.55 -8.75
N GLY A 489 -17.53 -4.15 -7.83
CA GLY A 489 -18.07 -5.04 -6.82
C GLY A 489 -17.02 -5.54 -5.83
N ILE A 490 -17.43 -6.37 -4.89
CA ILE A 490 -16.52 -7.03 -3.94
C ILE A 490 -16.58 -8.54 -4.10
N PHE A 491 -15.43 -9.17 -3.89
CA PHE A 491 -15.33 -10.61 -3.70
C PHE A 491 -15.30 -10.94 -2.21
N ILE A 492 -15.95 -12.05 -1.86
CA ILE A 492 -15.92 -12.65 -0.54
C ILE A 492 -15.49 -14.10 -0.74
N MET A 493 -14.35 -14.47 -0.17
CA MET A 493 -13.84 -15.84 -0.18
C MET A 493 -14.02 -16.45 1.21
N THR A 494 -15.06 -17.26 1.42
CA THR A 494 -15.29 -17.95 2.70
C THR A 494 -14.41 -19.19 2.81
N ILE A 495 -14.07 -19.55 4.04
CA ILE A 495 -13.23 -20.69 4.40
C ILE A 495 -14.07 -21.65 5.22
N ASP A 496 -14.26 -22.87 4.72
CA ASP A 496 -15.01 -23.89 5.43
C ASP A 496 -14.30 -24.26 6.75
N PRO A 497 -14.98 -24.18 7.91
CA PRO A 497 -14.35 -24.32 9.21
C PRO A 497 -13.88 -25.74 9.51
N ASN A 498 -14.29 -26.75 8.74
CA ASN A 498 -13.90 -28.15 8.95
C ASN A 498 -12.84 -28.63 7.96
N THR A 499 -12.92 -28.16 6.71
CA THR A 499 -12.10 -28.66 5.60
C THR A 499 -11.08 -27.65 5.11
N ALA A 500 -11.19 -26.37 5.49
CA ALA A 500 -10.45 -25.24 4.94
C ALA A 500 -10.69 -24.99 3.44
N ALA A 501 -11.74 -25.58 2.85
CA ALA A 501 -12.10 -25.34 1.46
C ALA A 501 -12.59 -23.89 1.25
N THR A 502 -12.13 -23.25 0.18
CA THR A 502 -12.49 -21.86 -0.14
C THR A 502 -13.68 -21.79 -1.10
N THR A 503 -14.63 -20.90 -0.85
CA THR A 503 -15.75 -20.62 -1.77
C THR A 503 -15.84 -19.13 -2.07
N PHE A 504 -15.95 -18.76 -3.34
CA PHE A 504 -16.06 -17.36 -3.77
C PHE A 504 -17.50 -16.93 -3.97
N TYR A 505 -17.76 -15.67 -3.61
CA TYR A 505 -18.99 -14.94 -3.87
C TYR A 505 -18.62 -13.58 -4.46
N TYR A 506 -19.37 -13.12 -5.45
CA TYR A 506 -19.21 -11.79 -6.02
C TYR A 506 -20.49 -10.98 -5.84
N LEU A 507 -20.38 -9.85 -5.15
CA LEU A 507 -21.47 -8.90 -4.98
C LEU A 507 -21.26 -7.72 -5.94
N SER A 508 -22.03 -7.71 -7.02
CA SER A 508 -21.97 -6.69 -8.07
C SER A 508 -22.78 -5.45 -7.68
N THR A 509 -22.20 -4.27 -7.88
CA THR A 509 -22.93 -2.99 -7.79
C THR A 509 -23.78 -2.73 -9.03
N GLN A 510 -23.60 -3.52 -10.10
CA GLN A 510 -24.21 -3.34 -11.42
C GLN A 510 -23.87 -1.98 -12.04
N THR A 511 -22.68 -1.46 -11.73
CA THR A 511 -22.19 -0.19 -12.27
C THR A 511 -20.82 -0.35 -12.92
N GLY A 512 -20.65 0.34 -14.04
CA GLY A 512 -19.51 0.13 -14.92
C GLY A 512 -19.81 -0.83 -16.06
N SER A 513 -18.94 -0.81 -17.06
CA SER A 513 -18.98 -1.71 -18.22
C SER A 513 -17.63 -1.70 -18.90
N ALA A 514 -17.36 -2.64 -19.81
CA ALA A 514 -16.13 -2.61 -20.60
C ALA A 514 -15.90 -1.29 -21.37
N ALA A 515 -16.97 -0.58 -21.74
CA ALA A 515 -16.90 0.72 -22.44
C ALA A 515 -16.75 1.92 -21.48
N SER A 516 -17.15 1.76 -20.22
CA SER A 516 -17.02 2.76 -19.17
C SER A 516 -16.57 2.06 -17.89
N PRO A 517 -15.29 1.66 -17.80
CA PRO A 517 -14.81 0.81 -16.72
C PRO A 517 -15.03 1.45 -15.34
N ASN A 518 -15.33 0.61 -14.37
CA ASN A 518 -15.38 0.95 -12.96
C ASN A 518 -14.53 -0.06 -12.18
N GLY A 519 -14.54 0.04 -10.86
CA GLY A 519 -13.94 -0.94 -9.97
C GLY A 519 -13.83 -0.45 -8.54
N ILE A 520 -13.82 -1.39 -7.60
CA ILE A 520 -13.60 -1.12 -6.18
C ILE A 520 -12.20 -1.60 -5.82
N ALA A 521 -11.40 -0.71 -5.20
CA ALA A 521 -10.12 -1.10 -4.61
C ALA A 521 -10.33 -1.58 -3.17
N PHE A 522 -10.64 -0.67 -2.25
CA PHE A 522 -10.61 -0.93 -0.81
C PHE A 522 -12.03 -1.11 -0.23
N PRO A 523 -12.41 -2.33 0.20
CA PRO A 523 -13.58 -2.54 1.05
C PRO A 523 -13.24 -2.25 2.53
N SER A 524 -14.26 -1.92 3.31
CA SER A 524 -14.15 -1.65 4.75
C SER A 524 -15.27 -2.35 5.50
N ALA A 525 -14.93 -3.48 6.14
CA ALA A 525 -15.86 -4.25 6.97
C ALA A 525 -16.19 -3.49 8.27
N ALA A 526 -17.46 -3.50 8.64
CA ALA A 526 -18.01 -2.86 9.82
C ALA A 526 -18.74 -3.88 10.70
N ASP A 527 -18.53 -3.74 12.00
CA ASP A 527 -19.23 -4.45 13.06
C ASP A 527 -19.93 -3.40 13.94
N LEU A 528 -21.26 -3.48 13.96
CA LEU A 528 -22.18 -2.51 14.50
C LEU A 528 -22.74 -2.92 15.86
N ASP A 529 -22.34 -4.08 16.41
CA ASP A 529 -22.66 -4.47 17.78
C ASP A 529 -21.46 -4.98 18.60
N ALA A 530 -20.26 -5.00 18.01
CA ALA A 530 -18.98 -5.42 18.61
C ALA A 530 -19.04 -6.84 19.16
N ASP A 531 -19.60 -7.76 18.37
CA ASP A 531 -19.72 -9.16 18.76
C ASP A 531 -18.65 -10.07 18.21
N HIS A 532 -17.92 -9.66 17.19
CA HIS A 532 -17.11 -10.68 16.52
C HIS A 532 -17.09 -10.59 14.98
N THR A 533 -18.20 -10.09 14.45
CA THR A 533 -18.78 -10.55 13.17
C THR A 533 -19.04 -9.36 12.27
N THR A 534 -18.86 -9.53 10.96
CA THR A 534 -19.09 -8.44 9.99
C THR A 534 -20.56 -8.35 9.61
N ASP A 535 -21.17 -7.20 9.89
CA ASP A 535 -22.55 -6.91 9.50
C ASP A 535 -22.63 -6.30 8.09
N TYR A 536 -21.82 -5.27 7.86
CA TYR A 536 -21.81 -4.50 6.61
C TYR A 536 -20.39 -4.32 6.09
N VAL A 537 -20.27 -4.14 4.78
CA VAL A 537 -19.04 -3.69 4.14
C VAL A 537 -19.33 -2.41 3.38
N TYR A 538 -18.46 -1.41 3.51
CA TYR A 538 -18.54 -0.15 2.78
C TYR A 538 -17.38 -0.01 1.81
N ALA A 539 -17.62 0.56 0.63
CA ALA A 539 -16.57 0.77 -0.36
C ALA A 539 -16.89 1.92 -1.31
N GLY A 540 -15.86 2.59 -1.79
CA GLY A 540 -15.95 3.56 -2.89
C GLY A 540 -15.49 2.97 -4.21
N ASP A 541 -15.97 3.53 -5.33
CA ASP A 541 -15.59 3.12 -6.68
C ASP A 541 -14.93 4.26 -7.51
N LEU A 542 -14.40 3.91 -8.68
CA LEU A 542 -13.74 4.84 -9.60
C LEU A 542 -14.68 5.93 -10.17
N GLN A 543 -15.98 5.72 -10.12
CA GLN A 543 -16.99 6.67 -10.60
C GLN A 543 -17.52 7.57 -9.48
N GLY A 544 -16.95 7.48 -8.27
CA GLY A 544 -17.30 8.35 -7.15
C GLY A 544 -18.58 7.96 -6.44
N ASN A 545 -18.99 6.70 -6.53
CA ASN A 545 -20.11 6.17 -5.77
C ASN A 545 -19.62 5.51 -4.47
N LEU A 546 -20.35 5.72 -3.38
CA LEU A 546 -20.15 5.06 -2.09
C LEU A 546 -21.23 3.98 -1.89
N TRP A 547 -20.81 2.74 -1.67
CA TRP A 547 -21.68 1.56 -1.60
C TRP A 547 -21.71 0.94 -0.21
N ARG A 548 -22.82 0.24 0.10
CA ARG A 548 -22.94 -0.66 1.25
C ARG A 548 -23.31 -2.06 0.77
N PHE A 549 -22.63 -3.06 1.32
CA PHE A 549 -22.89 -4.48 1.11
C PHE A 549 -23.40 -5.06 2.43
N ASP A 550 -24.51 -5.77 2.38
CA ASP A 550 -25.20 -6.38 3.51
C ASP A 550 -24.79 -7.85 3.67
N LEU A 551 -24.08 -8.14 4.76
CA LEU A 551 -23.63 -9.48 5.15
C LEU A 551 -24.33 -9.98 6.42
N THR A 552 -25.38 -9.30 6.88
CA THR A 552 -26.10 -9.62 8.13
C THR A 552 -26.80 -10.98 8.09
N SER A 553 -26.96 -11.60 6.93
CA SER A 553 -27.58 -12.93 6.81
C SER A 553 -26.58 -14.05 7.09
N ASN A 554 -26.98 -15.03 7.88
CA ASN A 554 -26.26 -16.31 8.03
C ASN A 554 -26.45 -17.29 6.86
N ASN A 555 -27.16 -16.88 5.80
CA ASN A 555 -27.26 -17.60 4.54
C ASN A 555 -26.64 -16.74 3.44
N GLU A 556 -25.57 -17.25 2.83
CA GLU A 556 -24.75 -16.54 1.85
C GLU A 556 -25.52 -16.19 0.57
N SER A 557 -26.64 -16.86 0.29
CA SER A 557 -27.51 -16.50 -0.84
C SER A 557 -28.30 -15.21 -0.64
N ASN A 558 -28.35 -14.70 0.60
CA ASN A 558 -29.11 -13.50 0.96
C ASN A 558 -28.20 -12.27 1.16
N TRP A 559 -26.89 -12.43 1.00
CA TRP A 559 -25.99 -11.28 0.97
C TRP A 559 -26.31 -10.41 -0.24
N ALA A 560 -26.29 -9.09 -0.04
CA ALA A 560 -26.82 -8.16 -1.03
C ALA A 560 -26.00 -6.87 -1.10
N VAL A 561 -26.16 -6.14 -2.19
CA VAL A 561 -25.70 -4.74 -2.30
C VAL A 561 -26.90 -3.84 -2.05
N SER A 562 -26.67 -2.67 -1.46
CA SER A 562 -27.70 -1.64 -1.36
C SER A 562 -28.33 -1.34 -2.73
N PRO A 563 -29.65 -1.07 -2.81
CA PRO A 563 -30.36 -0.84 -4.09
C PRO A 563 -29.77 0.25 -5.00
N GLY A 564 -28.99 1.16 -4.42
CA GLY A 564 -28.13 2.11 -5.13
C GLY A 564 -26.98 2.53 -4.22
N PRO A 565 -26.11 3.45 -4.66
CA PRO A 565 -25.07 3.96 -3.80
C PRO A 565 -25.68 4.82 -2.69
N LEU A 566 -25.06 4.84 -1.51
CA LEU A 566 -25.43 5.73 -0.42
C LEU A 566 -25.14 7.20 -0.74
N PHE A 567 -24.09 7.45 -1.54
CA PHE A 567 -23.66 8.78 -1.91
C PHE A 567 -22.98 8.80 -3.28
N LYS A 568 -23.11 9.92 -3.99
CA LYS A 568 -22.36 10.23 -5.22
C LYS A 568 -21.60 11.54 -5.05
N THR A 569 -20.31 11.53 -5.39
CA THR A 569 -19.47 12.73 -5.40
C THR A 569 -19.93 13.73 -6.47
N ALA A 570 -19.54 15.00 -6.35
CA ALA A 570 -20.12 16.10 -7.12
C ALA A 570 -19.97 15.93 -8.64
N ALA A 571 -18.79 15.46 -9.06
CA ALA A 571 -18.39 15.35 -10.47
C ALA A 571 -17.90 13.93 -10.82
N GLY A 572 -18.32 12.92 -10.06
CA GLY A 572 -17.80 11.55 -10.21
C GLY A 572 -16.30 11.46 -9.86
N GLN A 573 -15.86 12.24 -8.87
CA GLN A 573 -14.51 12.19 -8.34
C GLN A 573 -14.22 10.77 -7.80
N PRO A 574 -13.16 10.08 -8.27
CA PRO A 574 -12.87 8.70 -7.89
C PRO A 574 -12.63 8.55 -6.38
N ILE A 575 -13.09 7.43 -5.81
CA ILE A 575 -12.78 7.03 -4.44
C ILE A 575 -11.82 5.83 -4.50
N THR A 576 -10.54 6.09 -4.28
CA THR A 576 -9.47 5.08 -4.41
C THR A 576 -8.87 4.64 -3.07
N THR A 577 -9.50 5.05 -1.96
CA THR A 577 -9.03 4.78 -0.60
C THR A 577 -10.07 4.02 0.22
N ALA A 578 -9.65 3.44 1.35
CA ALA A 578 -10.57 2.77 2.27
C ALA A 578 -11.54 3.77 2.92
N ILE A 579 -12.76 3.31 3.20
CA ILE A 579 -13.78 4.11 3.90
C ILE A 579 -13.59 3.93 5.40
N VAL A 580 -13.35 5.02 6.12
CA VAL A 580 -13.34 4.98 7.58
C VAL A 580 -14.77 4.99 8.08
N VAL A 581 -15.18 3.89 8.71
CA VAL A 581 -16.51 3.74 9.34
C VAL A 581 -16.42 4.08 10.82
N ALA A 582 -17.10 5.14 11.22
CA ALA A 582 -17.16 5.63 12.60
C ALA A 582 -18.61 5.66 13.09
N SER A 583 -18.85 5.34 14.36
CA SER A 583 -20.08 5.65 15.06
C SER A 583 -19.88 6.89 15.93
N GLY A 584 -20.83 7.81 15.95
CA GLY A 584 -20.84 8.83 16.99
C GLY A 584 -22.11 9.68 17.03
N ALA A 585 -22.31 10.39 18.13
CA ALA A 585 -23.37 11.39 18.24
C ALA A 585 -22.90 12.70 17.58
N PRO A 586 -23.49 13.14 16.45
CA PRO A 586 -22.97 14.29 15.71
C PRO A 586 -23.21 15.63 16.42
N SER A 587 -24.20 15.68 17.32
CA SER A 587 -24.49 16.83 18.17
C SER A 587 -25.06 16.37 19.53
N PRO A 588 -24.96 17.20 20.59
CA PRO A 588 -25.50 16.86 21.91
C PRO A 588 -27.00 16.52 21.84
N GLY A 589 -27.40 15.39 22.41
CA GLY A 589 -28.79 14.92 22.43
C GLY A 589 -29.21 14.09 21.22
N MET A 590 -28.37 13.97 20.17
CA MET A 590 -28.59 13.02 19.08
C MET A 590 -28.16 11.61 19.48
N GLN A 591 -28.82 10.62 18.89
CA GLN A 591 -28.39 9.22 18.96
C GLN A 591 -27.10 8.99 18.18
N GLN A 592 -26.39 7.89 18.47
CA GLN A 592 -25.20 7.48 17.71
C GLN A 592 -25.57 7.17 16.25
N GLN A 593 -24.73 7.62 15.33
CA GLN A 593 -24.90 7.48 13.88
C GLN A 593 -23.64 6.90 13.24
N VAL A 594 -23.80 6.13 12.15
CA VAL A 594 -22.67 5.67 11.32
C VAL A 594 -22.26 6.75 10.33
N MET A 595 -21.05 7.28 10.50
CA MET A 595 -20.39 8.19 9.58
C MET A 595 -19.36 7.43 8.73
N LEU A 596 -19.43 7.66 7.43
CA LEU A 596 -18.55 7.12 6.40
C LEU A 596 -17.62 8.24 5.92
N LEU A 597 -16.34 8.12 6.25
CA LEU A 597 -15.34 9.17 6.06
C LEU A 597 -14.35 8.75 4.99
N PHE A 598 -14.15 9.58 3.97
CA PHE A 598 -13.31 9.25 2.82
C PHE A 598 -12.84 10.49 2.08
N GLY A 599 -11.80 10.34 1.27
CA GLY A 599 -11.31 11.37 0.35
C GLY A 599 -11.36 10.90 -1.09
N THR A 600 -11.35 11.88 -2.00
CA THR A 600 -11.35 11.61 -3.45
C THR A 600 -10.00 11.90 -4.08
N GLY A 601 -9.70 11.15 -5.15
CA GLY A 601 -8.43 11.21 -5.85
C GLY A 601 -8.13 9.90 -6.55
N GLN A 602 -7.19 9.93 -7.47
CA GLN A 602 -6.66 8.74 -8.13
C GLN A 602 -5.24 9.01 -8.59
N ARG A 603 -4.39 7.98 -8.51
CA ARG A 603 -3.11 7.94 -9.21
C ARG A 603 -3.06 6.67 -10.05
N LEU A 604 -2.96 6.83 -11.36
CA LEU A 604 -2.60 5.73 -12.24
C LEU A 604 -1.07 5.67 -12.34
N PRO A 605 -0.46 4.47 -12.26
CA PRO A 605 0.98 4.33 -12.21
C PRO A 605 1.71 4.87 -13.44
N VAL A 606 3.00 5.15 -13.28
CA VAL A 606 3.92 5.50 -14.38
C VAL A 606 4.03 4.34 -15.37
N THR A 607 4.25 4.67 -16.64
CA THR A 607 4.56 3.68 -17.68
C THR A 607 5.88 4.03 -18.35
N ASN A 608 6.41 3.13 -19.18
CA ASN A 608 7.61 3.41 -19.97
C ASN A 608 7.48 4.59 -20.94
N ALA A 609 6.26 5.00 -21.32
CA ALA A 609 6.02 6.05 -22.31
C ALA A 609 5.32 7.30 -21.74
N ALA A 610 4.80 7.25 -20.52
CA ALA A 610 4.04 8.34 -19.93
C ALA A 610 4.22 8.39 -18.39
N PRO A 611 4.25 9.59 -17.79
CA PRO A 611 4.30 9.75 -16.33
C PRO A 611 3.04 9.21 -15.67
N ALA A 612 3.07 9.10 -14.33
CA ALA A 612 1.87 8.87 -13.55
C ALA A 612 0.81 9.94 -13.85
N THR A 613 -0.46 9.54 -13.90
CA THR A 613 -1.58 10.45 -14.15
C THR A 613 -2.49 10.51 -12.95
N TYR A 614 -3.07 11.69 -12.71
CA TYR A 614 -3.88 11.99 -11.53
C TYR A 614 -5.30 12.40 -11.95
N ALA A 615 -6.26 12.31 -11.03
CA ALA A 615 -7.63 12.76 -11.30
C ALA A 615 -7.64 14.26 -11.67
N SER A 616 -8.61 14.69 -12.47
CA SER A 616 -8.77 16.11 -12.82
C SER A 616 -9.82 16.78 -11.94
N GLY A 617 -9.73 18.11 -11.83
CA GLY A 617 -10.66 18.92 -11.03
C GLY A 617 -10.38 18.89 -9.54
N THR A 618 -11.09 19.76 -8.81
CA THR A 618 -10.99 19.86 -7.34
C THR A 618 -11.43 18.55 -6.69
N GLN A 619 -10.61 18.02 -5.79
CA GLN A 619 -10.92 16.85 -4.96
C GLN A 619 -11.43 17.28 -3.59
N SER A 620 -12.00 16.34 -2.84
CA SER A 620 -12.73 16.66 -1.61
C SER A 620 -12.54 15.57 -0.54
N LEU A 621 -12.70 15.97 0.71
CA LEU A 621 -12.93 15.07 1.85
C LEU A 621 -14.41 15.11 2.22
N TYR A 622 -14.95 13.96 2.59
CA TYR A 622 -16.36 13.77 2.91
C TYR A 622 -16.52 13.05 4.24
N GLY A 623 -17.56 13.42 4.98
CA GLY A 623 -18.18 12.59 6.00
C GLY A 623 -19.65 12.44 5.71
N VAL A 624 -20.07 11.23 5.34
CA VAL A 624 -21.45 10.92 4.93
C VAL A 624 -22.09 10.02 5.97
N TRP A 625 -23.25 10.41 6.48
CA TRP A 625 -24.05 9.58 7.36
C TRP A 625 -24.76 8.48 6.58
N ASP A 626 -24.61 7.22 7.01
CA ASP A 626 -25.50 6.13 6.59
C ASP A 626 -26.89 6.35 7.20
N TRP A 627 -27.75 6.99 6.41
CA TRP A 627 -29.09 7.42 6.80
C TRP A 627 -30.12 6.27 6.81
N ASN A 628 -29.76 5.08 6.31
CA ASN A 628 -30.70 3.97 6.13
C ASN A 628 -30.36 2.76 7.00
N MET A 629 -30.56 2.91 8.31
CA MET A 629 -30.30 1.87 9.32
C MET A 629 -31.59 1.14 9.77
N GLY A 630 -32.70 1.30 9.07
CA GLY A 630 -34.00 0.73 9.46
C GLY A 630 -33.98 -0.80 9.62
N ALA A 631 -33.34 -1.51 8.68
CA ALA A 631 -33.18 -2.96 8.73
C ALA A 631 -32.30 -3.38 9.93
N TRP A 632 -31.13 -2.76 10.08
CA TRP A 632 -30.24 -2.97 11.24
C TRP A 632 -30.96 -2.82 12.58
N ASN A 633 -31.75 -1.75 12.75
CA ASN A 633 -32.49 -1.49 13.98
C ASN A 633 -33.52 -2.60 14.32
N SER A 634 -33.95 -3.38 13.31
CA SER A 634 -34.86 -4.52 13.50
C SER A 634 -34.13 -5.82 13.87
N TYR A 635 -32.83 -5.92 13.56
CA TYR A 635 -32.01 -7.10 13.84
C TYR A 635 -31.38 -7.05 15.23
N ALA A 636 -30.74 -5.92 15.57
CA ALA A 636 -29.90 -5.83 16.77
C ALA A 636 -30.61 -5.17 17.96
N SER A 637 -30.51 -5.82 19.13
CA SER A 637 -30.97 -5.28 20.42
C SER A 637 -29.96 -4.30 21.05
N VAL A 638 -28.68 -4.38 20.65
CA VAL A 638 -27.61 -3.43 20.97
C VAL A 638 -27.33 -2.60 19.72
N GLN A 639 -27.45 -1.28 19.82
CA GLN A 639 -27.37 -0.38 18.67
C GLN A 639 -26.21 0.61 18.84
N TYR A 640 -25.07 0.40 18.15
CA TYR A 640 -24.08 1.48 17.96
C TYR A 640 -24.52 2.50 16.91
N ALA A 641 -25.63 2.26 16.24
CA ALA A 641 -26.31 3.22 15.40
C ALA A 641 -27.81 2.99 15.48
N SER A 642 -28.58 4.08 15.58
CA SER A 642 -30.03 4.02 15.56
C SER A 642 -30.60 5.18 14.75
N MET A 643 -31.13 4.88 13.57
CA MET A 643 -32.12 5.75 12.92
C MET A 643 -32.95 5.01 11.86
N ASN A 644 -34.24 5.31 11.79
CA ASN A 644 -35.14 4.82 10.74
C ASN A 644 -35.14 5.81 9.56
N ALA A 645 -34.98 5.32 8.33
CA ALA A 645 -35.05 6.13 7.12
C ALA A 645 -36.36 6.96 7.00
N SER A 646 -37.49 6.46 7.50
CA SER A 646 -38.74 7.24 7.51
C SER A 646 -38.66 8.49 8.39
N ALA A 647 -37.83 8.47 9.43
CA ALA A 647 -37.61 9.60 10.34
C ALA A 647 -36.69 10.67 9.73
N THR A 648 -35.95 10.35 8.66
CA THR A 648 -35.04 11.29 7.99
C THR A 648 -35.70 12.08 6.86
N GLY A 649 -36.87 11.63 6.38
CA GLY A 649 -37.58 12.26 5.27
C GLY A 649 -36.98 11.96 3.88
N LEU A 650 -35.99 11.08 3.79
CA LEU A 650 -35.43 10.61 2.52
C LEU A 650 -36.32 9.55 1.88
N SER A 651 -36.53 9.66 0.57
CA SER A 651 -37.26 8.66 -0.20
C SER A 651 -36.33 7.52 -0.62
N THR A 652 -36.75 6.27 -0.42
CA THR A 652 -36.05 5.10 -0.96
C THR A 652 -36.06 5.03 -2.48
N ALA A 653 -36.83 5.89 -3.18
CA ALA A 653 -36.86 5.96 -4.64
C ALA A 653 -35.57 6.57 -5.24
N ASN A 654 -34.87 7.44 -4.50
CA ASN A 654 -33.55 7.96 -4.86
C ASN A 654 -32.57 7.57 -3.76
N TYR A 655 -31.94 6.40 -3.91
CA TYR A 655 -31.16 5.76 -2.84
C TYR A 655 -29.85 6.49 -2.47
N TYR A 656 -29.51 7.59 -3.14
CA TYR A 656 -28.22 8.27 -2.97
C TYR A 656 -28.37 9.72 -2.50
N LEU A 657 -27.43 10.12 -1.66
CA LEU A 657 -27.15 11.52 -1.34
C LEU A 657 -26.16 12.11 -2.37
N THR A 658 -26.14 13.45 -2.45
CA THR A 658 -25.13 14.22 -3.17
C THR A 658 -24.64 15.35 -2.25
N PRO A 659 -23.62 16.15 -2.63
CA PRO A 659 -23.14 17.24 -1.78
C PRO A 659 -24.22 18.24 -1.35
N SER A 660 -25.37 18.33 -2.02
CA SER A 660 -26.48 19.18 -1.59
C SER A 660 -27.13 18.75 -0.27
N GLY A 661 -26.97 17.47 0.11
CA GLY A 661 -27.39 16.91 1.39
C GLY A 661 -26.31 17.00 2.48
N LEU A 662 -25.18 17.66 2.21
CA LEU A 662 -24.07 17.82 3.15
C LEU A 662 -23.76 19.30 3.41
N THR A 663 -23.19 19.59 4.58
CA THR A 663 -22.73 20.95 4.91
C THR A 663 -21.28 21.15 4.51
N GLN A 664 -20.99 22.22 3.76
CA GLN A 664 -19.62 22.56 3.40
C GLN A 664 -18.86 23.17 4.58
N GLN A 665 -17.66 22.66 4.84
CA GLN A 665 -16.63 23.36 5.61
C GLN A 665 -15.72 24.11 4.65
N VAL A 666 -15.54 25.42 4.86
CA VAL A 666 -14.78 26.29 3.95
C VAL A 666 -13.31 26.29 4.36
N VAL A 667 -12.46 25.78 3.47
CA VAL A 667 -11.01 25.72 3.67
C VAL A 667 -10.32 26.89 2.98
N THR A 668 -9.46 27.59 3.71
CA THR A 668 -8.57 28.64 3.20
C THR A 668 -7.11 28.21 3.33
N VAL A 669 -6.22 28.88 2.57
CA VAL A 669 -4.77 28.66 2.66
C VAL A 669 -4.14 29.85 3.38
N ASN A 670 -3.42 29.60 4.47
CA ASN A 670 -2.64 30.62 5.15
C ASN A 670 -1.50 31.10 4.22
N ALA A 671 -1.46 32.39 3.92
CA ALA A 671 -0.47 32.93 2.99
C ALA A 671 0.98 32.90 3.51
N ALA A 672 1.19 32.84 4.83
CA ALA A 672 2.50 32.84 5.45
C ALA A 672 3.04 31.41 5.68
N THR A 673 2.20 30.49 6.15
CA THR A 673 2.62 29.12 6.49
C THR A 673 2.30 28.10 5.41
N GLY A 674 1.35 28.40 4.53
CA GLY A 674 0.80 27.44 3.57
C GLY A 674 -0.20 26.46 4.19
N ASP A 675 -0.53 26.59 5.48
CA ASP A 675 -1.44 25.67 6.17
C ASP A 675 -2.86 25.78 5.62
N ARG A 676 -3.62 24.72 5.80
CA ARG A 676 -5.04 24.65 5.47
C ARG A 676 -5.82 25.00 6.71
N GLU A 677 -6.72 25.97 6.62
CA GLU A 677 -7.43 26.52 7.77
C GLU A 677 -8.94 26.43 7.59
N ILE A 678 -9.65 26.27 8.71
CA ILE A 678 -11.08 26.57 8.81
C ILE A 678 -11.25 27.65 9.88
N ALA A 679 -11.40 28.91 9.46
CA ALA A 679 -11.52 30.04 10.39
C ALA A 679 -12.75 29.97 11.30
N ALA A 680 -13.84 29.37 10.82
CA ALA A 680 -15.06 29.15 11.59
C ALA A 680 -15.73 27.85 11.15
N ASN A 681 -15.96 26.95 12.10
CA ASN A 681 -16.68 25.69 11.86
C ASN A 681 -18.13 25.97 11.47
N ALA A 682 -18.54 25.55 10.28
CA ALA A 682 -19.93 25.63 9.86
C ALA A 682 -20.79 24.71 10.74
N THR A 683 -21.93 25.24 11.19
CA THR A 683 -22.91 24.45 11.96
C THR A 683 -23.70 23.54 11.03
N ILE A 684 -23.72 22.25 11.33
CA ILE A 684 -24.48 21.26 10.56
C ILE A 684 -25.86 21.13 11.19
N CYS A 685 -26.91 21.44 10.42
CA CYS A 685 -28.30 21.20 10.82
C CYS A 685 -28.73 19.78 10.42
N TRP A 686 -28.38 18.83 11.28
CA TRP A 686 -28.58 17.39 11.04
C TRP A 686 -30.06 17.04 10.88
N ALA A 687 -30.34 16.09 9.98
CA ALA A 687 -31.68 15.51 9.88
C ALA A 687 -32.11 14.90 11.22
N GLY A 688 -33.34 15.19 11.66
CA GLY A 688 -33.89 14.75 12.95
C GLY A 688 -33.49 15.58 14.17
N GLN A 689 -32.62 16.61 14.04
CA GLN A 689 -32.18 17.43 15.18
C GLN A 689 -33.19 18.52 15.56
N THR A 690 -33.70 18.53 16.79
CA THR A 690 -34.77 19.48 17.19
C THR A 690 -34.34 20.95 17.32
N SER A 691 -33.04 21.25 17.34
CA SER A 691 -32.52 22.61 17.60
C SER A 691 -32.31 23.48 16.35
N CYS A 692 -32.50 22.94 15.14
CA CYS A 692 -32.41 23.71 13.89
C CYS A 692 -33.82 23.94 13.29
N ALA A 693 -34.04 25.11 12.68
CA ALA A 693 -35.32 25.46 12.07
C ALA A 693 -35.58 24.71 10.74
N THR A 694 -34.51 24.30 10.05
CA THR A 694 -34.52 23.46 8.85
C THR A 694 -33.51 22.33 9.04
N ASN A 695 -34.02 21.12 9.28
CA ASN A 695 -33.23 19.90 9.50
C ASN A 695 -33.16 19.11 8.21
N GLY A 696 -31.98 18.78 7.72
CA GLY A 696 -31.89 18.00 6.47
C GLY A 696 -30.49 17.67 5.98
N GLN A 697 -29.45 17.92 6.79
CA GLN A 697 -28.07 17.61 6.43
C GLN A 697 -27.69 16.24 6.97
N PHE A 698 -26.92 15.50 6.17
CA PHE A 698 -26.50 14.12 6.41
C PHE A 698 -24.99 13.99 6.51
N GLY A 699 -24.30 15.07 6.87
CA GLY A 699 -22.85 15.06 6.99
C GLY A 699 -22.22 16.35 6.54
N TRP A 700 -20.97 16.23 6.11
CA TRP A 700 -20.11 17.35 5.75
C TRP A 700 -19.22 17.02 4.57
N TYR A 701 -18.73 18.06 3.91
CA TYR A 701 -17.65 17.95 2.96
C TYR A 701 -16.74 19.17 3.03
N LEU A 702 -15.50 19.01 2.58
CA LEU A 702 -14.62 20.13 2.28
C LEU A 702 -13.92 19.90 0.96
N ASN A 703 -13.62 20.99 0.25
CA ASN A 703 -12.85 20.94 -0.99
C ASN A 703 -11.39 21.17 -0.66
N LEU A 704 -10.53 20.31 -1.21
CA LEU A 704 -9.09 20.50 -1.14
C LEU A 704 -8.70 21.72 -1.98
N PRO A 705 -7.80 22.60 -1.51
CA PRO A 705 -7.46 23.80 -2.28
C PRO A 705 -6.84 23.51 -3.65
N GLY A 706 -7.35 24.25 -4.66
CA GLY A 706 -6.89 24.14 -6.04
C GLY A 706 -7.47 22.91 -6.77
N THR A 707 -6.75 22.47 -7.81
CA THR A 707 -7.18 21.39 -8.71
C THR A 707 -6.20 20.21 -8.73
N GLN A 708 -5.11 20.28 -7.98
CA GLN A 708 -4.04 19.28 -7.97
C GLN A 708 -4.02 18.46 -6.69
N GLU A 709 -4.45 19.03 -5.55
CA GLU A 709 -4.43 18.32 -4.27
C GLU A 709 -5.49 17.20 -4.23
N GLN A 710 -5.09 15.98 -3.83
CA GLN A 710 -5.95 14.79 -3.82
C GLN A 710 -5.66 13.88 -2.63
N ILE A 711 -6.61 12.99 -2.33
CA ILE A 711 -6.46 11.93 -1.33
C ILE A 711 -6.32 10.59 -2.06
N ILE A 712 -5.12 10.04 -2.02
CA ILE A 712 -4.79 8.70 -2.57
C ILE A 712 -4.25 7.74 -1.50
N TYR A 713 -4.08 8.24 -0.26
CA TYR A 713 -3.67 7.45 0.89
C TYR A 713 -4.89 7.25 1.80
N SER A 714 -5.08 6.03 2.31
CA SER A 714 -6.26 5.74 3.11
C SER A 714 -6.27 6.54 4.41
N PRO A 715 -7.41 7.16 4.78
CA PRO A 715 -7.52 7.90 6.03
C PRO A 715 -7.56 6.96 7.24
N GLU A 716 -7.27 7.51 8.40
CA GLU A 716 -7.33 6.84 9.70
C GLU A 716 -8.23 7.62 10.67
N LEU A 717 -8.91 6.90 11.58
CA LEU A 717 -9.66 7.52 12.67
C LEU A 717 -8.84 7.49 13.95
N VAL A 718 -8.48 8.67 14.44
CA VAL A 718 -7.72 8.85 15.69
C VAL A 718 -8.62 9.54 16.69
N LEU A 719 -9.12 8.79 17.68
CA LEU A 719 -10.16 9.29 18.59
C LEU A 719 -11.40 9.78 17.83
N GLN A 720 -11.61 11.10 17.79
CA GLN A 720 -12.69 11.77 17.08
C GLN A 720 -12.19 12.56 15.86
N ALA A 721 -10.92 12.36 15.47
CA ALA A 721 -10.30 13.02 14.33
C ALA A 721 -10.17 12.05 13.15
N LEU A 722 -10.53 12.53 11.96
CA LEU A 722 -10.09 11.93 10.70
C LEU A 722 -8.70 12.49 10.38
N THR A 723 -7.71 11.60 10.26
CA THR A 723 -6.34 11.94 9.88
C THR A 723 -6.01 11.36 8.52
N VAL A 724 -5.42 12.16 7.63
CA VAL A 724 -5.09 11.70 6.28
C VAL A 724 -4.01 12.56 5.64
N ASN A 725 -3.12 11.92 4.86
CA ASN A 725 -2.14 12.62 4.05
C ASN A 725 -2.72 12.89 2.65
N SER A 726 -2.61 14.14 2.18
CA SER A 726 -2.86 14.50 0.79
C SER A 726 -1.58 14.45 -0.02
N ILE A 727 -1.74 14.36 -1.35
CA ILE A 727 -0.69 14.62 -2.31
C ILE A 727 -1.07 15.81 -3.19
N VAL A 728 -0.12 16.68 -3.46
CA VAL A 728 -0.17 17.69 -4.52
C VAL A 728 0.94 17.32 -5.50
N PRO A 729 0.59 16.67 -6.62
CA PRO A 729 1.57 16.28 -7.61
C PRO A 729 2.35 17.50 -8.12
N ALA A 730 3.64 17.30 -8.32
CA ALA A 730 4.50 18.28 -8.95
C ALA A 730 3.97 18.62 -10.34
N SER A 731 3.88 19.91 -10.64
CA SER A 731 3.60 20.35 -12.01
C SER A 731 4.86 20.14 -12.87
N ALA A 732 5.04 18.93 -13.39
CA ALA A 732 6.14 18.61 -14.29
C ALA A 732 5.90 19.23 -15.67
N ASN A 733 6.46 20.42 -15.89
CA ASN A 733 6.50 21.02 -17.23
C ASN A 733 7.80 20.59 -17.92
N ALA A 734 7.68 19.82 -19.00
CA ALA A 734 8.80 19.37 -19.83
C ALA A 734 9.69 20.51 -20.37
N THR A 735 9.14 21.73 -20.44
CA THR A 735 9.84 22.95 -20.89
C THR A 735 10.35 23.83 -19.74
N SER A 736 10.11 23.45 -18.48
CA SER A 736 10.56 24.18 -17.30
C SER A 736 11.82 23.56 -16.71
N CYS A 737 12.72 24.41 -16.22
CA CYS A 737 13.97 24.00 -15.57
C CYS A 737 13.82 23.82 -14.05
N ALA A 738 12.62 24.01 -13.49
CA ALA A 738 12.34 23.67 -12.10
C ALA A 738 12.28 22.14 -11.92
N LEU A 739 12.76 21.66 -10.77
CA LEU A 739 12.49 20.31 -10.25
C LEU A 739 11.44 20.42 -9.13
N PRO A 740 10.15 20.68 -9.44
CA PRO A 740 9.14 20.59 -8.41
C PRO A 740 9.08 19.14 -7.93
N SER A 741 9.16 18.92 -6.63
CA SER A 741 8.80 17.66 -6.00
C SER A 741 7.31 17.67 -5.70
N ASP A 742 6.71 16.49 -5.58
CA ASP A 742 5.38 16.40 -4.98
C ASP A 742 5.45 17.03 -3.58
N ILE A 743 4.36 17.65 -3.14
CA ILE A 743 4.20 18.08 -1.75
C ILE A 743 2.97 17.40 -1.17
N GLY A 744 2.85 17.39 0.16
CA GLY A 744 1.74 16.74 0.84
C GLY A 744 1.38 17.42 2.15
N PHE A 745 0.11 17.32 2.53
CA PHE A 745 -0.42 17.90 3.77
C PHE A 745 -1.02 16.81 4.64
N THR A 746 -0.71 16.83 5.94
CA THR A 746 -1.38 15.96 6.90
C THR A 746 -2.59 16.69 7.47
N TYR A 747 -3.78 16.24 7.11
CA TYR A 747 -5.06 16.74 7.61
C TYR A 747 -5.42 16.07 8.94
N VAL A 748 -5.98 16.86 9.86
CA VAL A 748 -6.54 16.41 11.14
C VAL A 748 -7.83 17.21 11.39
N ILE A 749 -8.97 16.60 11.08
CA ILE A 749 -10.30 17.25 11.16
C ILE A 749 -11.27 16.45 12.00
N ASN A 750 -12.30 17.09 12.54
CA ASN A 750 -13.31 16.39 13.33
C ASN A 750 -14.10 15.41 12.47
N ALA A 751 -14.08 14.13 12.82
CA ALA A 751 -14.72 13.05 12.05
C ALA A 751 -16.24 13.27 11.86
N MET A 752 -16.92 13.82 12.86
CA MET A 752 -18.37 14.00 12.82
C MET A 752 -18.79 15.26 12.06
N THR A 753 -17.96 16.31 12.06
CA THR A 753 -18.38 17.65 11.57
C THR A 753 -17.52 18.21 10.44
N GLY A 754 -16.35 17.63 10.17
CA GLY A 754 -15.36 18.13 9.22
C GLY A 754 -14.66 19.41 9.66
N GLY A 755 -14.99 19.93 10.84
CA GLY A 755 -14.47 21.19 11.36
C GLY A 755 -13.06 21.08 11.96
N ALA A 756 -12.46 22.23 12.22
CA ALA A 756 -11.19 22.36 12.91
C ALA A 756 -11.27 22.03 14.39
N PHE A 757 -10.16 21.52 14.91
CA PHE A 757 -9.82 21.50 16.33
C PHE A 757 -8.98 22.73 16.69
N ASN A 758 -9.06 23.17 17.94
CA ASN A 758 -8.22 24.28 18.40
C ASN A 758 -6.80 23.80 18.71
N GLN A 759 -5.79 24.41 18.07
CA GLN A 759 -4.35 24.17 18.31
C GLN A 759 -3.95 22.68 18.20
N VAL A 760 -4.42 22.00 17.16
CA VAL A 760 -4.27 20.55 17.02
C VAL A 760 -2.82 20.09 16.85
N PHE A 761 -1.93 20.92 16.30
CA PHE A 761 -0.53 20.58 16.03
C PHE A 761 0.45 21.08 17.12
N LEU A 762 -0.05 21.58 18.25
CA LEU A 762 0.75 22.01 19.40
C LEU A 762 0.14 21.49 20.72
N PRO A 763 0.37 20.22 21.10
CA PRO A 763 -0.09 19.75 22.40
C PRO A 763 0.70 20.37 23.56
N PRO A 764 0.12 20.41 24.77
CA PRO A 764 0.77 20.99 25.94
C PRO A 764 2.15 20.42 26.25
N SER A 765 2.36 19.12 25.97
CA SER A 765 3.65 18.43 26.13
C SER A 765 4.74 18.95 25.18
N ALA A 766 4.36 19.40 23.98
CA ALA A 766 5.27 19.96 22.98
C ALA A 766 5.44 21.48 23.11
N ALA A 767 4.60 22.17 23.89
CA ALA A 767 4.69 23.62 24.10
C ALA A 767 6.00 24.06 24.79
N ALA A 768 6.67 23.15 25.50
CA ALA A 768 7.99 23.40 26.08
C ALA A 768 9.16 23.26 25.09
N ASN A 769 8.92 22.68 23.91
CA ASN A 769 9.94 22.51 22.87
C ASN A 769 9.91 23.75 21.94
N PRO A 770 10.99 24.55 21.86
CA PRO A 770 11.05 25.73 20.99
C PRO A 770 10.80 25.41 19.51
N ALA A 771 11.17 24.22 19.04
CA ALA A 771 10.95 23.80 17.66
C ALA A 771 9.45 23.78 17.27
N PHE A 772 8.57 23.55 18.24
CA PHE A 772 7.12 23.58 18.05
C PHE A 772 6.51 24.91 18.45
N SER A 773 6.84 25.41 19.64
CA SER A 773 6.19 26.59 20.25
C SER A 773 6.50 27.93 19.57
N THR A 774 7.58 28.03 18.78
CA THR A 774 7.90 29.26 18.03
C THR A 774 7.64 29.15 16.53
N ASN A 775 7.25 27.98 16.03
CA ASN A 775 7.02 27.78 14.61
C ASN A 775 5.54 28.08 14.28
N PRO A 776 5.27 29.10 13.44
CA PRO A 776 3.91 29.57 13.17
C PRO A 776 2.97 28.47 12.67
N LYS A 777 3.54 27.47 11.98
CA LYS A 777 2.83 26.30 11.44
C LYS A 777 2.17 25.42 12.51
N TYR A 778 2.81 25.29 13.67
CA TYR A 778 2.28 24.46 14.75
C TYR A 778 1.41 25.27 15.72
N THR A 779 1.68 26.57 15.84
CA THR A 779 0.96 27.47 16.75
C THR A 779 -0.37 27.99 16.20
N ASP A 780 -0.66 27.75 14.92
CA ASP A 780 -1.93 28.15 14.31
C ASP A 780 -3.11 27.44 15.00
N ALA A 781 -4.02 28.24 15.53
CA ALA A 781 -5.14 27.77 16.32
C ALA A 781 -6.24 27.12 15.48
N VAL A 782 -6.32 27.44 14.18
CA VAL A 782 -7.39 26.99 13.27
C VAL A 782 -6.89 26.14 12.09
N ALA A 783 -5.60 25.76 12.11
CA ALA A 783 -5.02 24.84 11.15
C ALA A 783 -5.69 23.46 11.23
N ILE A 784 -6.17 23.00 10.08
CA ILE A 784 -6.68 21.65 9.86
C ILE A 784 -5.70 20.77 9.09
N ALA A 785 -4.72 21.36 8.41
CA ALA A 785 -3.64 20.59 7.78
C ALA A 785 -2.37 21.41 7.67
N ILE A 786 -1.24 20.72 7.83
CA ILE A 786 0.09 21.31 7.74
C ILE A 786 0.92 20.56 6.69
N GLN A 787 1.83 21.25 5.99
CA GLN A 787 2.65 20.61 4.95
C GLN A 787 3.70 19.67 5.55
N THR A 788 3.43 18.37 5.62
CA THR A 788 4.39 17.38 6.13
C THR A 788 5.21 16.75 5.01
N ASN A 789 4.75 16.88 3.77
CA ASN A 789 5.20 16.07 2.63
C ASN A 789 5.14 14.56 2.91
N ALA A 790 4.24 14.17 3.81
CA ALA A 790 4.08 12.79 4.21
C ALA A 790 3.56 11.94 3.05
N THR A 791 4.13 10.75 2.89
CA THR A 791 3.73 9.76 1.89
C THR A 791 3.15 8.53 2.57
N GLY A 792 2.24 7.85 1.88
CA GLY A 792 1.59 6.65 2.40
C GLY A 792 0.64 6.93 3.56
N MET A 793 0.20 5.84 4.19
CA MET A 793 -0.56 5.90 5.44
C MET A 793 0.40 6.22 6.60
N SER A 794 -0.04 7.08 7.50
CA SER A 794 0.58 7.22 8.81
C SER A 794 0.05 6.15 9.76
N PHE A 795 0.77 5.89 10.84
CA PHE A 795 0.21 5.20 12.00
C PHE A 795 0.27 6.10 13.25
N VAL A 796 -0.54 5.79 14.25
CA VAL A 796 -0.61 6.56 15.49
C VAL A 796 0.07 5.81 16.62
N THR A 797 0.90 6.52 17.37
CA THR A 797 1.42 6.06 18.65
C THR A 797 1.25 7.12 19.73
N THR A 798 1.55 6.80 20.99
CA THR A 798 1.28 7.64 22.15
C THR A 798 2.48 7.57 23.09
N ASN A 799 2.87 8.71 23.62
CA ASN A 799 3.95 8.78 24.60
C ASN A 799 3.51 8.38 26.02
N GLY A 800 4.47 8.37 26.95
CA GLY A 800 4.23 8.07 28.36
C GLY A 800 3.20 8.98 29.04
N ALA A 801 3.00 10.20 28.52
CA ALA A 801 2.05 11.19 29.04
C ALA A 801 0.65 11.10 28.40
N GLY A 802 0.41 10.17 27.45
CA GLY A 802 -0.87 10.05 26.76
C GLY A 802 -1.05 10.99 25.55
N THR A 803 -0.01 11.73 25.15
CA THR A 803 -0.01 12.55 23.93
C THR A 803 0.18 11.66 22.71
N ARG A 804 -0.65 11.84 21.68
CA ARG A 804 -0.61 11.07 20.44
C ARG A 804 0.34 11.70 19.42
N PHE A 805 0.96 10.86 18.61
CA PHE A 805 1.86 11.21 17.54
C PHE A 805 1.49 10.45 16.29
N LEU A 806 1.38 11.15 15.16
CA LEU A 806 1.33 10.54 13.83
C LEU A 806 2.76 10.29 13.38
N VAL A 807 3.09 9.04 13.08
CA VAL A 807 4.37 8.66 12.50
C VAL A 807 4.20 8.43 11.01
N TYR A 808 5.07 9.01 10.20
CA TYR A 808 4.99 8.94 8.74
C TYR A 808 6.37 9.02 8.07
N GLU A 809 6.43 8.57 6.83
CA GLU A 809 7.52 8.81 5.90
C GLU A 809 7.25 10.08 5.11
N THR A 810 8.28 10.75 4.58
CA THR A 810 8.13 11.88 3.66
C THR A 810 8.77 11.58 2.31
N ASN A 811 8.47 12.36 1.28
CA ASN A 811 9.21 12.29 0.02
C ASN A 811 10.49 13.14 0.00
N GLN A 812 10.99 13.56 1.17
CA GLN A 812 12.16 14.42 1.32
C GLN A 812 13.35 13.62 1.83
N VAL A 813 14.57 14.08 1.53
CA VAL A 813 15.81 13.44 1.97
C VAL A 813 16.43 14.24 3.12
N ASP A 814 16.79 13.57 4.20
CA ASP A 814 17.63 14.16 5.24
C ASP A 814 19.07 14.30 4.73
N THR A 815 19.53 15.55 4.62
CA THR A 815 20.87 15.89 4.13
C THR A 815 22.02 15.34 4.97
N ALA A 816 21.80 15.01 6.24
CA ALA A 816 22.85 14.50 7.13
C ALA A 816 23.06 12.98 6.99
N SER A 817 21.96 12.23 6.87
CA SER A 817 21.98 10.77 6.76
C SER A 817 21.86 10.27 5.32
N ASN A 818 21.50 11.15 4.38
CA ASN A 818 21.15 10.82 2.99
C ASN A 818 20.05 9.76 2.87
N ASN A 819 19.24 9.61 3.93
CA ASN A 819 18.07 8.76 4.01
C ASN A 819 16.81 9.59 3.73
N ILE A 820 15.72 8.93 3.35
CA ILE A 820 14.41 9.60 3.34
C ILE A 820 14.06 10.03 4.78
N ALA A 821 13.66 11.29 4.90
CA ALA A 821 13.20 11.86 6.15
C ALA A 821 11.87 11.22 6.56
N SER A 822 11.78 10.80 7.81
CA SER A 822 10.55 10.38 8.47
C SER A 822 10.25 11.34 9.62
N GLY A 823 8.98 11.44 10.01
CA GLY A 823 8.52 12.40 11.00
C GLY A 823 7.56 11.79 12.00
N ALA A 824 7.55 12.39 13.19
CA ALA A 824 6.52 12.18 14.20
C ALA A 824 5.85 13.52 14.49
N GLN A 825 4.57 13.66 14.16
CA GLN A 825 3.81 14.88 14.39
C GLN A 825 2.92 14.74 15.64
N PRO A 826 3.15 15.54 16.69
CA PRO A 826 2.31 15.53 17.87
C PRO A 826 0.89 16.05 17.59
N LEU A 827 -0.11 15.44 18.23
CA LEU A 827 -1.52 15.79 18.12
C LEU A 827 -2.14 16.18 19.46
N ASN A 828 -2.81 17.33 19.48
CA ASN A 828 -3.62 17.84 20.58
C ASN A 828 -5.11 17.61 20.29
N LEU A 829 -5.57 16.39 20.53
CA LEU A 829 -6.96 16.01 20.31
C LEU A 829 -7.77 16.08 21.61
N PRO A 830 -9.02 16.59 21.57
CA PRO A 830 -9.90 16.54 22.73
C PRO A 830 -10.18 15.08 23.13
N ALA A 831 -10.56 14.89 24.40
CA ALA A 831 -10.99 13.58 24.90
C ALA A 831 -12.15 13.06 24.07
N ASN A 832 -12.07 11.79 23.66
CA ASN A 832 -13.11 11.17 22.86
C ASN A 832 -14.32 10.83 23.73
N ASN A 833 -15.34 11.67 23.64
CA ASN A 833 -16.57 11.52 24.41
C ASN A 833 -17.75 11.03 23.56
N THR A 834 -17.60 10.95 22.24
CA THR A 834 -18.73 10.83 21.32
C THR A 834 -18.52 9.91 20.12
N GLY A 835 -17.28 9.55 19.75
CA GLY A 835 -16.98 8.80 18.53
C GLY A 835 -16.30 7.44 18.78
N ARG A 836 -16.57 6.43 17.97
CA ARG A 836 -15.93 5.11 18.01
C ARG A 836 -15.70 4.61 16.58
N ARG A 837 -14.57 3.96 16.32
CA ARG A 837 -14.36 3.25 15.06
C ARG A 837 -15.22 1.99 15.07
N LEU A 838 -15.93 1.72 13.97
CA LEU A 838 -16.72 0.49 13.79
C LEU A 838 -16.03 -0.52 12.88
N SER A 839 -14.95 -0.12 12.22
CA SER A 839 -14.05 -1.09 11.58
C SER A 839 -13.15 -1.75 12.63
N TRP A 840 -13.06 -3.06 12.47
CA TRP A 840 -12.61 -4.06 13.42
C TRP A 840 -11.20 -3.91 14.01
N ILE A 841 -10.26 -3.36 13.22
CA ILE A 841 -8.85 -3.29 13.60
C ILE A 841 -8.28 -1.99 13.04
N GLU A 842 -7.64 -1.20 13.90
CA GLU A 842 -6.67 -0.19 13.49
C GLU A 842 -5.54 -0.93 12.78
N ARG A 843 -5.38 -0.74 11.46
CA ARG A 843 -4.23 -1.28 10.74
C ARG A 843 -3.01 -0.52 11.28
N ARG A 844 -2.28 -1.15 12.20
CA ARG A 844 -1.09 -0.58 12.85
C ARG A 844 0.17 -0.91 12.06
#